data_AF-A0A9P3ZN18-F1
#
_entry.id   AF-A0A9P3ZN18-F1
#
_cell.length_a   1.000
_cell.length_b   1.000
_cell.length_c   1.000
_cell.angle_alpha   90.00
_cell.angle_beta   90.00
_cell.angle_gamma   90.00
#
_symmetry.space_group_name_H-M   'P 1'
#
loop_
_entity.id
_entity.type
_entity.pdbx_description
1 polymer ?
#
loop_
_entity_poly.entity_id
_entity_poly.type
_entity_poly.pdbx_seq_one_letter_code
_entity_poly.pdbx_strand_id
1 'polypeptide(L)'
;MERRRSLNLMKFLRGISATLLLFLAGTGSLNAEEIGIGVLNGTVATEAAFLNAQPGTLAQEGETWNFITPTTAAKTSATGLKTVRGTATQASISFNNPGYCFSNGTFAADKNRDYLLMDSWAGIRGMENVVISQLPDSMAEYCHVEIYGDCNTTDRDMLYTVNGMVKTIQDRENFSGTFNEGANKVTLRYVPVVNGVITITGNGADSTRSAINAVRLISPAPGIISFTATPPEIMEGSAAGAELSWKTWKCGEVTLSTKDGENIPVTTENGTGAITVNPEQTTTYVLNARGEDGTESAAEVMVTIKKQEPEILIFESDKKRIVPGADEEATLTWSTVKAQNLELTANGKNIAITSENGAGTLRVKPTETTLYTLTLTAADGTQKSKSLIISVLSENTPNVLLFLVDDMGWQDTSVPFYYQNGQPVKTALNNFYKTPSMERLAAQGLKFTNAYSCPVCSPGRTSLMTGKNAARHRVTNWTSPNSPVLNDSNPHVLMQAPQWNMGGMSQQEIPLPRVLQEAGYRTIMVGKAHFAPATERYANPINLGFDVNIGGSSAGQPGSYTPQFGSGVYHVAGLEEYYKYTTTEERKRNFLTNALTQEMKKQIKAAVDEQKPFFAYMAHYAVHQRHDQPDPNGDTEYYQALQPGRTDFEGNVNINQNIGNFATLIQGMDKSLGDLMDYLQELGVADKTLVIFMSDNGGDSPIQQGSSRNMPMVEKVSAIAPLRGRKGNRYEGGTRIPMIVGWAKVNASAPIQQEYPIPQNVANHDIVAIWDIYPTLLSMLKLQVPVDQQVDGEDISPYFKGEASFHRTQKIYHHYPHYHGYGHFYSTYREGDWKVIYDYLDQYPNTDLWTTYNEGYKTAGRFPWKLFNLKDDISESKDQARDPAQQERLMRMARALMRELHGADAQYPLLKRNGKIIGTAYIRMPDLPDVDSDGDGVPDLIEDANGNGLIDPGETDPDDPSSVVPIQE
;
A
#
# COMPACT_ATOMS: atom_id res chain seq x y z
N MET A 1 60.01 -2.59 -21.97
CA MET A 1 59.68 -2.94 -23.37
C MET A 1 58.27 -2.43 -23.61
N GLU A 2 57.92 -1.51 -24.50
CA GLU A 2 58.62 -0.71 -25.50
C GLU A 2 57.90 0.66 -25.62
N ARG A 3 58.54 1.57 -26.36
CA ARG A 3 58.43 3.03 -26.31
C ARG A 3 57.09 3.64 -26.73
N ARG A 4 56.60 4.57 -25.90
CA ARG A 4 55.75 5.71 -26.27
C ARG A 4 56.56 6.77 -27.02
N ARG A 5 56.16 7.18 -28.22
CA ARG A 5 56.41 8.51 -28.84
C ARG A 5 55.83 8.58 -30.26
N SER A 6 54.86 9.49 -30.47
CA SER A 6 54.75 10.40 -31.63
C SER A 6 53.37 11.08 -31.59
N LEU A 7 53.26 12.35 -31.20
CA LEU A 7 53.42 13.58 -32.00
C LEU A 7 52.18 13.94 -32.84
N ASN A 8 51.59 15.09 -32.50
CA ASN A 8 50.96 16.14 -33.34
C ASN A 8 49.82 15.72 -34.29
N LEU A 9 48.65 16.38 -34.33
CA LEU A 9 48.48 17.80 -34.58
C LEU A 9 46.98 18.18 -34.45
N MET A 10 46.68 19.24 -33.69
CA MET A 10 45.54 20.16 -33.79
C MET A 10 44.06 19.69 -33.74
N LYS A 11 43.35 20.36 -32.81
CA LYS A 11 41.96 20.84 -32.89
C LYS A 11 40.83 19.81 -32.76
N PHE A 12 40.35 19.60 -31.54
CA PHE A 12 38.99 19.99 -31.11
C PHE A 12 38.78 19.52 -29.65
N LEU A 13 38.16 20.40 -28.82
CA LEU A 13 37.46 20.11 -27.55
C LEU A 13 38.29 19.76 -26.29
N ARG A 14 38.37 20.74 -25.36
CA ARG A 14 38.48 20.65 -23.87
C ARG A 14 38.71 22.09 -23.36
N GLY A 15 38.15 22.61 -22.27
CA GLY A 15 37.28 22.11 -21.19
C GLY A 15 36.64 23.34 -20.50
N ILE A 16 35.40 23.28 -20.03
CA ILE A 16 34.99 22.89 -18.67
C ILE A 16 35.91 23.46 -17.56
N SER A 17 35.50 24.64 -17.11
CA SER A 17 35.30 25.09 -15.72
C SER A 17 36.37 24.82 -14.65
N ALA A 18 37.13 25.87 -14.31
CA ALA A 18 37.33 26.33 -12.93
C ALA A 18 37.99 27.74 -12.87
N THR A 19 37.20 28.71 -12.38
CA THR A 19 37.57 29.81 -11.47
C THR A 19 38.51 30.95 -11.91
N LEU A 20 37.92 32.14 -12.10
CA LEU A 20 38.48 33.47 -11.76
C LEU A 20 37.27 34.43 -11.60
N LEU A 21 36.68 34.63 -10.41
CA LEU A 21 36.99 35.63 -9.37
C LEU A 21 37.28 37.06 -9.87
N LEU A 22 36.67 38.04 -9.17
CA LEU A 22 36.69 39.53 -9.28
C LEU A 22 35.62 40.11 -10.24
N PHE A 23 34.53 40.72 -9.79
CA PHE A 23 34.41 41.74 -8.73
C PHE A 23 33.41 41.38 -7.61
N LEU A 24 33.95 41.04 -6.44
CA LEU A 24 33.37 41.39 -5.15
C LEU A 24 34.23 42.54 -4.63
N ALA A 25 33.74 43.77 -4.79
CA ALA A 25 34.23 44.93 -4.06
C ALA A 25 33.21 46.07 -4.17
N GLY A 26 32.38 46.19 -3.14
CA GLY A 26 31.93 47.47 -2.62
C GLY A 26 31.12 48.38 -3.56
N THR A 27 29.83 48.11 -3.66
CA THR A 27 28.84 49.17 -3.41
C THR A 27 27.97 48.64 -2.30
N GLY A 28 28.06 49.25 -1.13
CA GLY A 28 27.55 48.69 0.12
C GLY A 28 26.11 48.23 -0.03
N SER A 29 25.81 47.02 0.45
CA SER A 29 24.47 46.77 0.96
C SER A 29 24.28 47.83 2.05
N LEU A 30 23.55 48.88 1.71
CA LEU A 30 22.84 49.69 2.68
C LEU A 30 22.11 48.67 3.56
N ASN A 31 22.65 48.40 4.76
CA ASN A 31 22.09 47.43 5.71
C ASN A 31 20.57 47.64 5.71
N ALA A 32 19.84 46.65 5.17
CA ALA A 32 18.40 46.76 5.01
C ALA A 32 17.79 47.10 6.37
N GLU A 33 16.76 47.94 6.37
CA GLU A 33 16.04 48.20 7.61
C GLU A 33 15.36 46.90 8.05
N GLU A 34 15.51 46.54 9.33
CA GLU A 34 15.06 45.26 9.88
C GLU A 34 14.37 45.48 11.22
N ILE A 35 13.36 44.67 11.50
CA ILE A 35 12.62 44.63 12.76
C ILE A 35 12.54 43.17 13.21
N GLY A 36 13.01 42.82 14.41
CA GLY A 36 13.00 41.46 14.97
C GLY A 36 12.07 41.27 16.18
N ILE A 37 11.55 40.07 16.39
CA ILE A 37 10.66 39.64 17.49
C ILE A 37 11.06 38.19 17.86
N GLY A 38 11.23 37.79 19.13
CA GLY A 38 11.70 36.45 19.56
C GLY A 38 11.16 35.94 20.93
N VAL A 39 11.38 34.66 21.26
CA VAL A 39 10.94 33.95 22.50
C VAL A 39 12.15 33.26 23.18
N LEU A 40 12.15 33.19 24.52
CA LEU A 40 13.08 32.38 25.32
C LEU A 40 12.31 31.34 26.16
N ASN A 41 12.85 30.12 26.35
CA ASN A 41 12.15 29.04 27.05
C ASN A 41 13.03 28.35 28.11
N GLY A 42 12.72 28.58 29.40
CA GLY A 42 12.79 27.58 30.50
C GLY A 42 14.10 27.30 31.27
N THR A 43 14.14 27.82 32.51
CA THR A 43 14.73 27.26 33.76
C THR A 43 16.25 27.31 34.06
N VAL A 44 16.53 28.03 35.17
CA VAL A 44 17.73 28.09 36.03
C VAL A 44 18.89 28.98 35.57
N ALA A 45 18.79 30.29 35.84
CA ALA A 45 19.96 31.08 36.22
C ALA A 45 19.53 32.28 37.07
N THR A 46 19.84 32.26 38.37
CA THR A 46 19.86 33.48 39.16
C THR A 46 21.00 34.38 38.64
N GLU A 47 20.81 35.69 38.75
CA GLU A 47 21.70 36.76 38.24
C GLU A 47 23.20 36.55 38.55
N ALA A 48 23.53 35.88 39.65
CA ALA A 48 24.90 35.55 40.04
C ALA A 48 25.55 34.39 39.26
N ALA A 49 24.76 33.49 38.66
CA ALA A 49 25.25 32.33 37.90
C ALA A 49 25.72 32.70 36.48
N PHE A 50 25.25 33.83 35.94
CA PHE A 50 25.72 34.33 34.64
C PHE A 50 27.12 34.96 34.71
N LEU A 51 27.48 35.54 35.86
CA LEU A 51 28.74 36.29 36.00
C LEU A 51 30.00 35.43 36.03
N ASN A 52 29.90 34.09 36.17
CA ASN A 52 31.08 33.28 36.51
C ASN A 52 31.18 31.90 35.86
N ALA A 53 30.39 31.54 34.84
CA ALA A 53 30.53 30.21 34.23
C ALA A 53 30.48 30.20 32.71
N GLN A 54 31.43 29.47 32.13
CA GLN A 54 31.51 29.14 30.72
C GLN A 54 31.40 27.62 30.52
N PRO A 55 30.41 27.15 29.74
CA PRO A 55 30.54 25.88 29.03
C PRO A 55 30.89 26.15 27.57
N GLY A 56 32.20 26.17 27.28
CA GLY A 56 32.77 26.30 25.93
C GLY A 56 33.02 27.72 25.42
N THR A 57 32.70 28.78 26.18
CA THR A 57 32.90 30.19 25.81
C THR A 57 31.97 30.76 24.75
N LEU A 58 30.70 31.02 25.13
CA LEU A 58 29.87 32.05 24.48
C LEU A 58 30.59 33.39 24.67
N ALA A 59 31.32 33.79 23.63
CA ALA A 59 32.06 35.02 23.56
C ALA A 59 31.07 36.19 23.39
N GLN A 60 31.18 37.18 24.28
CA GLN A 60 30.67 38.51 23.99
C GLN A 60 31.49 39.12 22.85
N GLU A 61 30.79 39.73 21.88
CA GLU A 61 30.85 41.19 21.73
C GLU A 61 29.49 41.70 21.18
N GLY A 62 28.68 42.32 22.05
CA GLY A 62 27.63 43.27 21.63
C GLY A 62 26.19 43.06 22.09
N GLU A 63 25.77 41.87 22.53
CA GLU A 63 24.33 41.57 22.68
C GLU A 63 23.88 41.42 24.15
N THR A 64 23.09 42.38 24.63
CA THR A 64 22.27 42.28 25.86
C THR A 64 20.80 42.38 25.46
N TRP A 65 20.00 41.37 25.80
CA TRP A 65 18.56 41.34 25.58
C TRP A 65 17.84 42.10 26.70
N ASN A 66 16.87 42.96 26.38
CA ASN A 66 16.11 43.72 27.37
C ASN A 66 14.86 42.93 27.85
N PHE A 67 14.63 42.88 29.16
CA PHE A 67 13.55 42.12 29.80
C PHE A 67 12.34 43.02 30.15
N ILE A 68 11.12 42.46 30.10
CA ILE A 68 9.93 43.10 30.70
C ILE A 68 9.22 42.08 31.60
N THR A 69 8.84 42.48 32.80
CA THR A 69 8.10 41.65 33.78
C THR A 69 6.61 42.06 33.87
N PRO A 70 5.64 41.13 33.74
CA PRO A 70 4.21 41.40 33.86
C PRO A 70 3.73 41.91 35.23
N THR A 71 2.93 42.98 35.25
CA THR A 71 1.88 43.16 36.27
C THR A 71 0.52 43.37 35.58
N THR A 72 -0.52 42.81 36.19
CA THR A 72 -1.83 42.47 35.62
C THR A 72 -2.62 43.65 35.03
N ALA A 73 -3.33 43.34 33.93
CA ALA A 73 -4.42 44.06 33.26
C ALA A 73 -4.06 45.34 32.46
N ALA A 74 -3.47 45.19 31.26
CA ALA A 74 -3.49 46.22 30.20
C ALA A 74 -3.17 45.64 28.81
N LYS A 75 -3.80 46.17 27.74
CA LYS A 75 -3.35 45.97 26.34
C LYS A 75 -1.91 46.47 26.23
N THR A 76 -0.99 45.61 25.85
CA THR A 76 0.42 45.99 25.67
C THR A 76 0.58 46.65 24.31
N SER A 77 0.76 47.97 24.28
CA SER A 77 1.22 48.71 23.08
C SER A 77 2.68 49.09 23.30
N ALA A 78 3.60 48.40 22.64
CA ALA A 78 4.99 48.84 22.59
C ALA A 78 5.13 49.92 21.51
N THR A 79 5.57 51.13 21.87
CA THR A 79 5.95 52.19 20.94
C THR A 79 7.44 52.49 21.11
N GLY A 80 8.20 52.50 20.00
CA GLY A 80 9.60 52.95 19.97
C GLY A 80 10.65 51.88 19.64
N LEU A 81 10.40 51.00 18.68
CA LEU A 81 11.41 50.08 18.15
C LEU A 81 12.53 50.85 17.42
N LYS A 82 13.79 50.62 17.78
CA LYS A 82 14.94 51.18 17.05
C LYS A 82 15.29 50.29 15.85
N THR A 83 15.93 50.88 14.85
CA THR A 83 16.50 50.14 13.72
C THR A 83 18.01 50.32 13.73
N VAL A 84 18.71 49.45 12.98
CA VAL A 84 20.18 49.38 12.90
C VAL A 84 20.84 50.72 12.51
N ARG A 85 20.10 51.70 11.98
CA ARG A 85 20.61 53.03 11.57
C ARG A 85 19.97 54.25 12.24
N GLY A 86 19.13 54.08 13.27
CA GLY A 86 18.51 55.21 13.99
C GLY A 86 17.11 54.90 14.50
N THR A 87 16.50 55.86 15.20
CA THR A 87 15.14 55.75 15.73
C THR A 87 14.15 55.61 14.57
N ALA A 88 13.62 54.41 14.32
CA ALA A 88 12.39 54.32 13.53
C ALA A 88 11.26 54.87 14.40
N THR A 89 10.57 55.88 13.88
CA THR A 89 9.39 56.43 14.51
C THR A 89 8.23 55.45 14.32
N GLN A 90 8.07 54.59 15.33
CA GLN A 90 6.80 54.09 15.87
C GLN A 90 6.25 52.72 15.43
N ALA A 91 7.01 51.68 15.06
CA ALA A 91 6.37 50.36 14.91
C ALA A 91 5.68 49.90 16.22
N SER A 92 4.41 49.47 16.14
CA SER A 92 3.60 49.06 17.28
C SER A 92 2.97 47.69 17.10
N ILE A 93 2.98 46.90 18.15
CA ILE A 93 2.53 45.50 18.13
C ILE A 93 1.33 45.35 19.05
N SER A 94 0.32 44.62 18.60
CA SER A 94 -0.86 44.32 19.41
C SER A 94 -1.32 42.88 19.21
N PHE A 95 -1.90 42.33 20.27
CA PHE A 95 -2.51 41.00 20.30
C PHE A 95 -4.01 41.16 20.55
N ASN A 96 -4.84 40.45 19.80
CA ASN A 96 -6.29 40.57 19.91
C ASN A 96 -6.90 39.74 21.06
N ASN A 97 -6.13 38.89 21.77
CA ASN A 97 -6.59 38.11 22.92
C ASN A 97 -5.81 38.48 24.20
N PRO A 98 -6.45 39.07 25.25
CA PRO A 98 -5.78 39.62 26.43
C PRO A 98 -5.26 38.59 27.44
N GLY A 99 -5.37 37.28 27.16
CA GLY A 99 -4.89 36.20 28.04
C GLY A 99 -3.39 35.88 27.95
N TYR A 100 -2.65 36.51 27.04
CA TYR A 100 -1.23 36.22 26.81
C TYR A 100 -0.40 37.52 26.80
N CYS A 101 0.28 37.75 27.93
CA CYS A 101 1.32 38.76 28.25
C CYS A 101 0.91 40.21 28.59
N PHE A 102 1.25 40.62 29.83
CA PHE A 102 1.28 42.00 30.32
C PHE A 102 2.73 42.52 30.39
N SER A 103 3.00 43.78 30.03
CA SER A 103 3.77 44.76 30.81
C SER A 103 4.24 45.97 29.98
N ASN A 104 4.20 47.16 30.61
CA ASN A 104 4.75 48.42 30.11
C ASN A 104 6.11 48.70 30.77
N GLY A 105 7.10 49.19 30.00
CA GLY A 105 8.37 49.71 30.54
C GLY A 105 9.23 50.44 29.48
N THR A 106 9.97 51.48 29.90
CA THR A 106 10.67 52.48 29.07
C THR A 106 12.16 52.17 28.85
N PHE A 107 12.72 52.52 27.68
CA PHE A 107 14.04 52.12 27.15
C PHE A 107 15.25 52.96 27.63
N ALA A 108 16.44 52.33 27.74
CA ALA A 108 17.76 52.99 27.82
C ALA A 108 18.49 52.96 26.46
N ALA A 109 19.39 53.91 26.22
CA ALA A 109 19.57 54.57 24.92
C ALA A 109 20.70 54.06 24.01
N ASP A 110 21.49 53.04 24.36
CA ASP A 110 22.87 53.04 23.88
C ASP A 110 23.49 51.70 23.43
N LYS A 111 22.73 50.60 23.26
CA LYS A 111 23.28 49.36 22.66
C LYS A 111 22.28 48.66 21.71
N ASN A 112 22.70 48.50 20.46
CA ASN A 112 21.91 48.09 19.28
C ASN A 112 21.68 46.56 19.22
N ARG A 113 20.40 46.15 19.10
CA ARG A 113 19.81 45.10 18.22
C ARG A 113 18.44 44.72 18.77
N ASP A 114 17.39 45.22 18.12
CA ASP A 114 16.04 45.34 18.66
C ASP A 114 15.16 44.11 18.35
N TYR A 115 15.11 43.18 19.30
CA TYR A 115 14.15 42.08 19.30
C TYR A 115 13.09 42.29 20.40
N LEU A 116 11.81 42.17 20.06
CA LEU A 116 10.72 42.12 21.06
C LEU A 116 10.64 40.72 21.69
N LEU A 117 10.72 40.61 23.01
CA LEU A 117 10.67 39.34 23.76
C LEU A 117 9.23 38.99 24.20
N MET A 118 8.76 37.78 23.88
CA MET A 118 7.51 37.22 24.41
C MET A 118 7.81 36.21 25.51
N ASP A 119 7.31 36.44 26.73
CA ASP A 119 7.43 35.50 27.85
C ASP A 119 6.32 34.43 27.72
N SER A 120 6.70 33.15 27.56
CA SER A 120 5.83 31.97 27.34
C SER A 120 5.29 31.71 25.91
N TRP A 121 4.90 30.44 25.67
CA TRP A 121 4.55 29.86 24.36
C TRP A 121 3.27 30.50 23.80
N ALA A 122 3.40 31.47 22.90
CA ALA A 122 2.27 32.02 22.18
C ALA A 122 1.90 31.11 20.99
N GLY A 123 0.96 30.21 21.23
CA GLY A 123 0.31 29.45 20.18
C GLY A 123 -0.91 30.21 19.68
N ILE A 124 -0.88 30.69 18.43
CA ILE A 124 -2.03 31.38 17.81
C ILE A 124 -3.02 30.37 17.21
N ARG A 125 -4.32 30.55 17.50
CA ARG A 125 -5.44 29.76 16.96
C ARG A 125 -6.45 30.64 16.23
N GLY A 126 -6.84 30.24 15.03
CA GLY A 126 -8.03 30.67 14.30
C GLY A 126 -8.17 32.18 14.12
N MET A 127 -8.75 32.82 15.14
CA MET A 127 -9.11 34.24 15.21
C MET A 127 -8.05 35.10 15.93
N GLU A 128 -6.99 34.46 16.45
CA GLU A 128 -5.89 35.12 17.14
C GLU A 128 -4.79 35.57 16.17
N ASN A 129 -4.41 36.85 16.28
CA ASN A 129 -3.50 37.47 15.35
C ASN A 129 -2.38 38.21 16.09
N VAL A 130 -1.19 38.20 15.50
CA VAL A 130 -0.12 39.16 15.80
C VAL A 130 -0.23 40.30 14.78
N VAL A 131 -0.48 41.50 15.25
CA VAL A 131 -0.64 42.68 14.41
C VAL A 131 0.54 43.61 14.63
N ILE A 132 1.31 43.88 13.58
CA ILE A 132 2.45 44.80 13.56
C ILE A 132 2.05 45.99 12.69
N SER A 133 2.10 47.20 13.22
CA SER A 133 1.62 48.43 12.54
C SER A 133 2.64 49.57 12.68
N GLN A 134 2.39 50.69 12.00
CA GLN A 134 3.26 51.88 12.03
C GLN A 134 4.70 51.57 11.56
N LEU A 135 4.79 50.77 10.50
CA LEU A 135 6.07 50.39 9.87
C LEU A 135 6.77 51.62 9.27
N PRO A 136 8.12 51.62 9.21
CA PRO A 136 8.87 52.69 8.54
C PRO A 136 8.51 52.78 7.05
N ASP A 137 8.70 53.96 6.46
CA ASP A 137 8.37 54.22 5.04
C ASP A 137 9.07 53.25 4.07
N SER A 138 10.25 52.74 4.45
CA SER A 138 11.00 51.72 3.70
C SER A 138 10.29 50.37 3.58
N MET A 139 9.25 50.13 4.39
CA MET A 139 8.40 48.94 4.41
C MET A 139 6.92 49.28 4.18
N ALA A 140 6.58 50.51 3.75
CA ALA A 140 5.18 50.97 3.72
C ALA A 140 4.28 50.19 2.74
N GLU A 141 4.83 49.66 1.65
CA GLU A 141 4.07 48.91 0.63
C GLU A 141 4.35 47.41 0.68
N TYR A 142 5.61 47.02 0.89
CA TYR A 142 6.04 45.62 0.93
C TYR A 142 7.09 45.39 2.02
N CYS A 143 7.06 44.21 2.63
CA CYS A 143 8.14 43.73 3.49
C CYS A 143 8.43 42.24 3.25
N HIS A 144 9.63 41.77 3.60
CA HIS A 144 9.87 40.33 3.76
C HIS A 144 9.56 39.97 5.20
N VAL A 145 8.73 38.93 5.40
CA VAL A 145 8.35 38.44 6.73
C VAL A 145 8.99 37.07 6.90
N GLU A 146 9.85 36.93 7.90
CA GLU A 146 10.34 35.64 8.36
C GLU A 146 9.60 35.26 9.64
N ILE A 147 9.06 34.05 9.69
CA ILE A 147 8.45 33.49 10.90
C ILE A 147 9.26 32.26 11.29
N TYR A 148 9.62 32.20 12.55
CA TYR A 148 10.26 31.06 13.18
C TYR A 148 9.22 30.42 14.10
N GLY A 149 8.93 29.15 13.90
CA GLY A 149 7.88 28.44 14.62
C GLY A 149 8.33 27.02 14.94
N ASP A 150 7.76 26.42 15.98
CA ASP A 150 8.18 25.10 16.47
C ASP A 150 6.99 24.29 16.99
N CYS A 151 7.02 22.96 16.82
CA CYS A 151 5.94 22.07 17.23
C CYS A 151 6.28 21.33 18.53
N ASN A 152 5.33 21.24 19.46
CA ASN A 152 5.51 20.46 20.70
C ASN A 152 5.20 18.95 20.53
N THR A 153 4.95 18.49 19.30
CA THR A 153 4.56 17.12 18.94
C THR A 153 5.10 16.78 17.55
N THR A 154 5.76 15.63 17.39
CA THR A 154 6.27 15.14 16.09
C THR A 154 5.21 15.11 14.98
N ASP A 155 5.66 15.46 13.78
CA ASP A 155 4.99 15.29 12.49
C ASP A 155 3.74 16.18 12.31
N ARG A 156 3.97 17.49 12.33
CA ARG A 156 2.88 18.47 12.30
C ARG A 156 3.12 19.65 11.36
N ASP A 157 2.09 19.95 10.59
CA ASP A 157 1.99 21.14 9.76
C ASP A 157 1.57 22.36 10.62
N MET A 158 2.37 23.41 10.59
CA MET A 158 2.00 24.73 11.14
C MET A 158 1.75 25.71 10.00
N LEU A 159 0.49 26.08 9.83
CA LEU A 159 0.06 27.06 8.84
C LEU A 159 0.12 28.47 9.45
N TYR A 160 0.72 29.40 8.71
CA TYR A 160 0.68 30.83 9.00
C TYR A 160 0.07 31.57 7.82
N THR A 161 -0.83 32.51 8.10
CA THR A 161 -1.33 33.47 7.12
C THR A 161 -0.82 34.86 7.48
N VAL A 162 -0.13 35.53 6.57
CA VAL A 162 0.38 36.90 6.74
C VAL A 162 -0.22 37.81 5.69
N ASN A 163 -1.12 38.72 6.09
CA ASN A 163 -1.88 39.60 5.19
C ASN A 163 -2.45 38.87 3.95
N GLY A 164 -3.02 37.68 4.16
CA GLY A 164 -3.63 36.87 3.11
C GLY A 164 -2.66 35.93 2.37
N MET A 165 -1.35 36.04 2.57
CA MET A 165 -0.39 35.06 2.05
C MET A 165 -0.23 33.90 3.02
N VAL A 166 -0.37 32.68 2.54
CA VAL A 166 -0.36 31.48 3.38
C VAL A 166 0.94 30.71 3.20
N LYS A 167 1.55 30.22 4.28
CA LYS A 167 2.60 29.21 4.20
C LYS A 167 2.64 28.26 5.38
N THR A 168 3.02 27.02 5.09
CA THR A 168 3.15 25.92 6.05
C THR A 168 4.61 25.66 6.38
N ILE A 169 4.90 25.47 7.67
CA ILE A 169 6.14 24.86 8.16
C ILE A 169 5.84 23.41 8.51
N GLN A 170 6.65 22.48 8.00
CA GLN A 170 6.62 21.06 8.36
C GLN A 170 7.74 20.79 9.35
N ASP A 171 7.39 20.51 10.60
CA ASP A 171 8.35 20.01 11.58
C ASP A 171 8.09 18.53 11.85
N ARG A 172 9.12 17.71 11.58
CA ARG A 172 9.09 16.25 11.66
C ARG A 172 9.97 15.72 12.81
N GLU A 173 10.55 16.60 13.62
CA GLU A 173 11.35 16.23 14.79
C GLU A 173 10.60 16.54 16.10
N ASN A 174 11.08 15.99 17.22
CA ASN A 174 10.57 16.33 18.55
C ASN A 174 11.36 17.53 19.09
N PHE A 175 10.67 18.55 19.62
CA PHE A 175 11.31 19.74 20.19
C PHE A 175 12.35 19.41 21.27
N SER A 176 13.61 19.84 21.06
CA SER A 176 14.71 19.71 22.03
C SER A 176 15.05 21.02 22.76
N GLY A 177 14.29 22.10 22.56
CA GLY A 177 14.60 23.40 23.17
C GLY A 177 15.76 24.15 22.51
N THR A 178 16.31 23.65 21.39
CA THR A 178 17.50 24.21 20.75
C THR A 178 17.13 24.89 19.43
N PHE A 179 17.42 26.18 19.30
CA PHE A 179 17.20 26.91 18.05
C PHE A 179 18.21 26.45 16.98
N ASN A 180 17.72 25.74 15.96
CA ASN A 180 18.52 25.39 14.79
C ASN A 180 18.13 26.33 13.63
N GLU A 181 19.03 27.27 13.31
CA GLU A 181 18.85 28.18 12.17
C GLU A 181 18.73 27.37 10.87
N GLY A 182 17.54 27.32 10.27
CA GLY A 182 17.29 26.73 8.95
C GLY A 182 16.23 25.63 8.86
N ALA A 183 15.89 24.93 9.96
CA ALA A 183 14.89 23.85 9.93
C ALA A 183 13.44 24.33 10.23
N ASN A 184 13.31 25.32 11.12
CA ASN A 184 12.03 25.75 11.71
C ASN A 184 11.71 27.23 11.37
N LYS A 185 11.89 27.60 10.10
CA LYS A 185 11.75 28.97 9.57
C LYS A 185 10.97 28.97 8.27
N VAL A 186 10.04 29.91 8.12
CA VAL A 186 9.46 30.30 6.83
C VAL A 186 9.82 31.73 6.50
N THR A 187 10.17 31.98 5.24
CA THR A 187 10.32 33.33 4.69
C THR A 187 9.24 33.58 3.64
N LEU A 188 8.45 34.63 3.85
CA LEU A 188 7.52 35.19 2.88
C LEU A 188 8.13 36.47 2.31
N ARG A 189 8.42 36.48 1.01
CA ARG A 189 8.98 37.66 0.32
C ARG A 189 7.85 38.54 -0.21
N TYR A 190 8.12 39.83 -0.34
CA TYR A 190 7.20 40.87 -0.80
C TYR A 190 5.76 40.75 -0.25
N VAL A 191 5.63 40.58 1.06
CA VAL A 191 4.34 40.59 1.76
C VAL A 191 3.73 41.99 1.65
N PRO A 192 2.50 42.14 1.12
CA PRO A 192 1.87 43.44 1.01
C PRO A 192 1.55 43.99 2.40
N VAL A 193 1.93 45.25 2.65
CA VAL A 193 1.59 45.98 3.86
C VAL A 193 0.25 46.68 3.63
N VAL A 194 -0.77 46.29 4.39
CA VAL A 194 -2.14 46.77 4.20
C VAL A 194 -2.45 47.83 5.25
N ASN A 195 -2.74 49.06 4.83
CA ASN A 195 -2.98 50.21 5.71
C ASN A 195 -1.86 50.44 6.74
N GLY A 196 -0.60 50.17 6.37
CA GLY A 196 0.55 50.28 7.26
C GLY A 196 0.66 49.15 8.29
N VAL A 197 -0.01 48.01 8.07
CA VAL A 197 -0.12 46.89 9.01
C VAL A 197 0.26 45.55 8.36
N ILE A 198 0.99 44.71 9.11
CA ILE A 198 1.20 43.28 8.89
C ILE A 198 0.43 42.50 9.95
N THR A 199 -0.45 41.60 9.53
CA THR A 199 -1.24 40.72 10.40
C THR A 199 -0.83 39.28 10.14
N ILE A 200 -0.35 38.59 11.18
CA ILE A 200 0.03 37.18 11.16
C ILE A 200 -1.04 36.38 11.93
N THR A 201 -1.60 35.35 11.32
CA THR A 201 -2.54 34.41 11.93
C THR A 201 -2.02 32.99 11.81
N GLY A 202 -2.42 32.12 12.73
CA GLY A 202 -2.04 30.70 12.74
C GLY A 202 -3.19 29.81 12.30
N ASN A 203 -2.98 28.49 12.38
CA ASN A 203 -3.96 27.43 12.06
C ASN A 203 -5.42 27.82 12.34
N GLY A 204 -6.35 27.45 11.44
CA GLY A 204 -7.77 27.78 11.51
C GLY A 204 -8.50 27.38 12.80
N ALA A 205 -9.73 27.90 12.99
CA ALA A 205 -10.48 27.91 14.24
C ALA A 205 -10.68 26.55 14.94
N ASP A 206 -10.62 25.44 14.19
CA ASP A 206 -10.97 24.10 14.69
C ASP A 206 -9.77 23.14 14.83
N SER A 207 -8.52 23.63 14.80
CA SER A 207 -7.31 22.78 14.89
C SER A 207 -6.24 23.29 15.86
N THR A 208 -5.22 22.45 16.07
CA THR A 208 -4.12 22.57 17.03
C THR A 208 -3.31 23.89 16.88
N ARG A 209 -2.64 24.38 17.94
CA ARG A 209 -1.95 25.71 18.00
C ARG A 209 -0.75 25.84 17.04
N SER A 210 -0.58 26.94 16.30
CA SER A 210 0.70 27.28 15.64
C SER A 210 1.55 28.11 16.60
N ALA A 211 2.72 27.62 17.02
CA ALA A 211 3.59 28.40 17.91
C ALA A 211 4.44 29.38 17.09
N ILE A 212 4.54 30.64 17.53
CA ILE A 212 5.51 31.58 16.96
C ILE A 212 6.62 31.78 17.98
N ASN A 213 7.84 31.43 17.60
CA ASN A 213 9.04 31.67 18.39
C ASN A 213 9.68 33.01 18.03
N ALA A 214 9.69 33.40 16.77
CA ALA A 214 10.23 34.68 16.33
C ALA A 214 9.59 35.17 15.04
N VAL A 215 9.58 36.48 14.82
CA VAL A 215 9.18 37.12 13.55
C VAL A 215 10.21 38.18 13.19
N ARG A 216 10.63 38.23 11.92
CA ARG A 216 11.50 39.28 11.40
C ARG A 216 10.86 39.95 10.19
N LEU A 217 10.76 41.28 10.21
CA LEU A 217 10.40 42.08 9.05
C LEU A 217 11.66 42.70 8.46
N ILE A 218 11.85 42.57 7.15
CA ILE A 218 13.02 43.09 6.43
C ILE A 218 12.51 43.95 5.28
N SER A 219 13.07 45.14 5.12
CA SER A 219 12.76 45.99 3.96
C SER A 219 13.23 45.28 2.68
N PRO A 220 12.36 45.13 1.67
CA PRO A 220 12.69 44.36 0.48
C PRO A 220 13.57 45.20 -0.44
N ALA A 221 14.62 44.59 -1.00
CA ALA A 221 15.34 45.18 -2.11
C ALA A 221 14.42 45.31 -3.35
N PRO A 222 14.69 46.24 -4.28
CA PRO A 222 14.01 46.25 -5.57
C PRO A 222 14.12 44.88 -6.27
N GLY A 223 13.04 44.44 -6.92
CA GLY A 223 13.02 43.14 -7.59
C GLY A 223 11.63 42.65 -7.98
N ILE A 224 11.57 41.42 -8.49
CA ILE A 224 10.32 40.78 -8.93
C ILE A 224 9.47 40.35 -7.71
N ILE A 225 8.25 40.87 -7.61
CA ILE A 225 7.24 40.51 -6.59
C ILE A 225 6.56 39.19 -6.98
N SER A 226 6.10 39.09 -8.23
CA SER A 226 5.39 37.92 -8.74
C SER A 226 5.66 37.73 -10.22
N PHE A 227 5.71 36.47 -10.65
CA PHE A 227 5.70 36.08 -12.06
C PHE A 227 4.97 34.73 -12.16
N THR A 228 3.80 34.72 -12.81
CA THR A 228 2.87 33.58 -12.80
C THR A 228 2.33 33.31 -14.19
N ALA A 229 1.94 32.07 -14.48
CA ALA A 229 1.26 31.66 -15.70
C ALA A 229 -0.15 31.17 -15.36
N THR A 230 -1.18 31.69 -16.04
CA THR A 230 -2.57 31.33 -15.79
C THR A 230 -3.29 30.99 -17.10
N PRO A 231 -3.75 29.74 -17.30
CA PRO A 231 -3.41 28.56 -16.50
C PRO A 231 -1.94 28.13 -16.69
N PRO A 232 -1.33 27.44 -15.71
CA PRO A 232 0.05 26.93 -15.83
C PRO A 232 0.15 25.68 -16.75
N GLU A 233 -1.00 25.09 -17.11
CA GLU A 233 -1.10 23.98 -18.04
C GLU A 233 -2.16 24.30 -19.10
N ILE A 234 -1.85 24.06 -20.37
CA ILE A 234 -2.80 24.16 -21.48
C ILE A 234 -2.81 22.86 -22.28
N MET A 235 -3.95 22.52 -22.86
CA MET A 235 -4.06 21.37 -23.76
C MET A 235 -3.40 21.69 -25.11
N GLU A 236 -2.76 20.68 -25.71
CA GLU A 236 -2.22 20.76 -27.06
C GLU A 236 -3.33 21.25 -28.04
N GLY A 237 -3.05 22.34 -28.76
CA GLY A 237 -4.01 22.96 -29.69
C GLY A 237 -5.06 23.88 -29.06
N SER A 238 -4.96 24.19 -27.75
CA SER A 238 -5.83 25.18 -27.11
C SER A 238 -5.65 26.57 -27.70
N ALA A 239 -6.77 27.24 -28.04
CA ALA A 239 -6.76 28.61 -28.56
C ALA A 239 -6.61 29.69 -27.47
N ALA A 240 -6.75 29.33 -26.19
CA ALA A 240 -6.84 30.30 -25.10
C ALA A 240 -5.48 30.73 -24.51
N GLY A 241 -4.40 30.01 -24.80
CA GLY A 241 -3.05 30.29 -24.29
C GLY A 241 -2.91 30.30 -22.77
N ALA A 242 -1.73 30.71 -22.30
CA ALA A 242 -1.43 30.98 -20.90
C ALA A 242 -1.07 32.46 -20.74
N GLU A 243 -1.70 33.16 -19.81
CA GLU A 243 -1.31 34.53 -19.47
C GLU A 243 -0.15 34.52 -18.49
N LEU A 244 1.00 35.05 -18.93
CA LEU A 244 2.14 35.35 -18.07
C LEU A 244 1.92 36.73 -17.47
N SER A 245 1.83 36.82 -16.15
CA SER A 245 1.57 38.07 -15.42
C SER A 245 2.65 38.30 -14.37
N TRP A 246 3.16 39.53 -14.29
CA TRP A 246 4.21 39.91 -13.36
C TRP A 246 3.95 41.22 -12.65
N LYS A 247 4.59 41.34 -11.48
CA LYS A 247 4.67 42.57 -10.70
C LYS A 247 6.08 42.70 -10.14
N THR A 248 6.62 43.91 -10.14
CA THR A 248 7.97 44.24 -9.66
C THR A 248 7.90 45.43 -8.70
N TRP A 249 8.91 45.53 -7.82
CA TRP A 249 9.06 46.58 -6.82
C TRP A 249 10.27 47.44 -7.15
N LYS A 250 10.08 48.75 -7.32
CA LYS A 250 11.15 49.74 -7.59
C LYS A 250 12.13 49.34 -8.70
N CYS A 251 11.63 48.64 -9.72
CA CYS A 251 12.41 48.23 -10.89
C CYS A 251 12.20 49.23 -12.03
N GLY A 252 13.30 49.71 -12.61
CA GLY A 252 13.30 50.64 -13.73
C GLY A 252 13.25 49.96 -15.10
N GLU A 253 13.62 48.67 -15.18
CA GLU A 253 13.64 47.90 -16.44
C GLU A 253 13.20 46.46 -16.19
N VAL A 254 12.40 45.91 -17.10
CA VAL A 254 11.93 44.51 -17.08
C VAL A 254 12.06 43.92 -18.49
N THR A 255 12.64 42.73 -18.59
CA THR A 255 12.74 41.95 -19.83
C THR A 255 12.16 40.56 -19.63
N LEU A 256 11.56 39.99 -20.68
CA LEU A 256 11.00 38.64 -20.69
C LEU A 256 11.64 37.86 -21.84
N SER A 257 12.03 36.61 -21.58
CA SER A 257 12.51 35.70 -22.60
C SER A 257 12.03 34.27 -22.35
N THR A 258 12.22 33.37 -23.31
CA THR A 258 12.28 31.93 -23.00
C THR A 258 13.63 31.59 -22.36
N LYS A 259 13.70 30.45 -21.67
CA LYS A 259 14.93 29.97 -21.01
C LYS A 259 16.07 29.66 -21.99
N ASP A 260 15.70 29.32 -23.20
CA ASP A 260 16.51 29.08 -24.39
C ASP A 260 16.93 30.37 -25.11
N GLY A 261 16.49 31.53 -24.60
CA GLY A 261 17.02 32.86 -24.95
C GLY A 261 16.22 33.63 -26.00
N GLU A 262 15.00 33.22 -26.33
CA GLU A 262 14.13 33.97 -27.24
C GLU A 262 13.51 35.16 -26.49
N ASN A 263 13.80 36.39 -26.93
CA ASN A 263 13.27 37.59 -26.30
C ASN A 263 11.80 37.82 -26.65
N ILE A 264 10.98 38.11 -25.65
CA ILE A 264 9.54 38.38 -25.78
C ILE A 264 9.30 39.86 -25.46
N PRO A 265 8.84 40.66 -26.42
CA PRO A 265 8.54 42.07 -26.19
C PRO A 265 7.46 42.24 -25.13
N VAL A 266 7.77 43.03 -24.09
CA VAL A 266 6.84 43.33 -23.00
C VAL A 266 6.84 44.83 -22.69
N THR A 267 5.69 45.34 -22.27
CA THR A 267 5.54 46.68 -21.69
C THR A 267 5.17 46.55 -20.23
N THR A 268 5.84 47.34 -19.37
CA THR A 268 5.59 47.34 -17.93
C THR A 268 5.14 48.73 -17.51
N GLU A 269 4.02 48.84 -16.81
CA GLU A 269 3.51 50.09 -16.24
C GLU A 269 3.52 49.98 -14.71
N ASN A 270 4.19 50.91 -14.03
CA ASN A 270 4.36 50.90 -12.56
C ASN A 270 4.82 49.53 -12.02
N GLY A 271 5.75 48.90 -12.74
CA GLY A 271 6.30 47.59 -12.37
C GLY A 271 5.39 46.39 -12.64
N THR A 272 4.19 46.56 -13.19
CA THR A 272 3.24 45.48 -13.49
C THR A 272 3.09 45.27 -14.99
N GLY A 273 2.96 44.02 -15.43
CA GLY A 273 2.67 43.69 -16.83
C GLY A 273 2.08 42.29 -16.99
N ALA A 274 1.47 42.04 -18.15
CA ALA A 274 0.91 40.74 -18.52
C ALA A 274 1.00 40.51 -20.03
N ILE A 275 1.20 39.27 -20.45
CA ILE A 275 1.18 38.85 -21.86
C ILE A 275 0.67 37.41 -22.00
N THR A 276 -0.20 37.17 -22.98
CA THR A 276 -0.64 35.81 -23.32
C THR A 276 0.35 35.14 -24.26
N VAL A 277 0.80 33.93 -23.91
CA VAL A 277 1.68 33.08 -24.73
C VAL A 277 0.96 31.81 -25.14
N ASN A 278 1.29 31.28 -26.32
CA ASN A 278 0.74 30.04 -26.88
C ASN A 278 1.89 29.11 -27.30
N PRO A 279 2.64 28.50 -26.36
CA PRO A 279 3.74 27.63 -26.73
C PRO A 279 3.23 26.31 -27.34
N GLU A 280 3.93 25.78 -28.34
CA GLU A 280 3.60 24.47 -28.96
C GLU A 280 4.08 23.29 -28.11
N GLN A 281 5.05 23.52 -27.23
CA GLN A 281 5.66 22.53 -26.35
C GLN A 281 5.86 23.12 -24.95
N THR A 282 6.04 22.27 -23.93
CA THR A 282 6.28 22.74 -22.56
C THR A 282 7.48 23.70 -22.54
N THR A 283 7.23 24.96 -22.15
CA THR A 283 8.18 26.06 -22.31
C THR A 283 8.37 26.77 -20.97
N THR A 284 9.62 27.10 -20.63
CA THR A 284 9.96 27.92 -19.46
C THR A 284 10.29 29.34 -19.89
N TYR A 285 9.64 30.31 -19.27
CA TYR A 285 9.83 31.74 -19.48
C TYR A 285 10.63 32.33 -18.32
N VAL A 286 11.49 33.30 -18.61
CA VAL A 286 12.39 33.97 -17.67
C VAL A 286 12.11 35.47 -17.71
N LEU A 287 11.69 36.02 -16.58
CA LEU A 287 11.54 37.47 -16.38
C LEU A 287 12.78 37.98 -15.66
N ASN A 288 13.46 38.99 -16.20
CA ASN A 288 14.55 39.71 -15.52
C ASN A 288 14.11 41.14 -15.22
N ALA A 289 14.35 41.62 -14.01
CA ALA A 289 14.06 43.00 -13.61
C ALA A 289 15.27 43.64 -12.94
N ARG A 290 15.50 44.92 -13.28
CA ARG A 290 16.60 45.73 -12.73
C ARG A 290 16.05 46.88 -11.89
N GLY A 291 16.45 46.91 -10.63
CA GLY A 291 16.16 47.94 -9.63
C GLY A 291 16.72 49.31 -10.00
N GLU A 292 16.06 50.36 -9.52
CA GLU A 292 16.55 51.75 -9.62
C GLU A 292 17.91 51.96 -8.94
N ASP A 293 18.23 51.13 -7.94
CA ASP A 293 19.51 51.10 -7.24
C ASP A 293 20.58 50.22 -7.93
N GLY A 294 20.26 49.67 -9.10
CA GLY A 294 21.13 48.78 -9.87
C GLY A 294 21.08 47.31 -9.47
N THR A 295 20.21 46.92 -8.52
CA THR A 295 19.98 45.50 -8.19
C THR A 295 19.36 44.75 -9.37
N GLU A 296 19.72 43.48 -9.56
CA GLU A 296 19.17 42.64 -10.63
C GLU A 296 18.47 41.42 -10.02
N SER A 297 17.33 41.05 -10.60
CA SER A 297 16.53 39.89 -10.16
C SER A 297 15.97 39.15 -11.36
N ALA A 298 15.82 37.82 -11.24
CA ALA A 298 15.26 36.96 -12.26
C ALA A 298 14.26 35.97 -11.66
N ALA A 299 13.19 35.66 -12.40
CA ALA A 299 12.18 34.67 -12.03
C ALA A 299 11.80 33.81 -13.24
N GLU A 300 11.50 32.54 -13.02
CA GLU A 300 11.07 31.61 -14.08
C GLU A 300 9.62 31.14 -13.86
N VAL A 301 8.88 30.93 -14.95
CA VAL A 301 7.58 30.24 -14.92
C VAL A 301 7.49 29.25 -16.08
N MET A 302 6.91 28.07 -15.83
CA MET A 302 6.73 27.03 -16.84
C MET A 302 5.26 26.97 -17.27
N VAL A 303 5.03 26.90 -18.58
CA VAL A 303 3.73 26.56 -19.18
C VAL A 303 3.83 25.15 -19.75
N THR A 304 3.06 24.22 -19.20
CA THR A 304 3.06 22.80 -19.61
C THR A 304 2.02 22.51 -20.68
N ILE A 305 2.41 21.80 -21.75
CA ILE A 305 1.47 21.31 -22.76
C ILE A 305 1.05 19.88 -22.44
N LYS A 306 -0.25 19.68 -22.18
CA LYS A 306 -0.84 18.34 -21.99
C LYS A 306 -1.38 17.80 -23.32
N LYS A 307 -0.89 16.62 -23.71
CA LYS A 307 -1.40 15.90 -24.88
C LYS A 307 -2.65 15.10 -24.50
N GLN A 308 -3.71 15.20 -25.31
CA GLN A 308 -4.86 14.31 -25.19
C GLN A 308 -4.44 12.92 -25.68
N GLU A 309 -4.49 11.89 -24.84
CA GLU A 309 -4.24 10.52 -25.27
C GLU A 309 -5.46 9.89 -25.96
N PRO A 310 -5.26 8.87 -26.83
CA PRO A 310 -6.36 8.03 -27.31
C PRO A 310 -7.06 7.34 -26.14
N GLU A 311 -8.40 7.30 -26.14
CA GLU A 311 -9.17 6.73 -25.02
C GLU A 311 -10.57 6.26 -25.43
N ILE A 312 -11.05 5.17 -24.82
CA ILE A 312 -12.47 4.75 -24.85
C ILE A 312 -13.19 5.44 -23.70
N LEU A 313 -13.94 6.51 -24.01
CA LEU A 313 -14.65 7.31 -23.03
C LEU A 313 -15.85 6.53 -22.48
N ILE A 314 -16.62 5.90 -23.38
CA ILE A 314 -17.82 5.12 -23.05
C ILE A 314 -17.74 3.79 -23.77
N PHE A 315 -18.06 2.71 -23.06
CA PHE A 315 -18.43 1.41 -23.64
C PHE A 315 -19.33 0.69 -22.64
N GLU A 316 -20.64 0.73 -22.88
CA GLU A 316 -21.67 0.31 -21.94
C GLU A 316 -22.81 -0.42 -22.67
N SER A 317 -23.65 -1.11 -21.89
CA SER A 317 -24.86 -1.77 -22.37
C SER A 317 -26.04 -1.37 -21.49
N ASP A 318 -27.21 -1.17 -22.09
CA ASP A 318 -28.47 -0.93 -21.38
C ASP A 318 -28.96 -2.15 -20.57
N LYS A 319 -28.49 -3.35 -20.94
CA LYS A 319 -28.76 -4.61 -20.27
C LYS A 319 -27.48 -5.37 -19.97
N LYS A 320 -27.39 -5.86 -18.74
CA LYS A 320 -26.31 -6.78 -18.29
C LYS A 320 -26.68 -8.25 -18.41
N ARG A 321 -27.99 -8.54 -18.50
CA ARG A 321 -28.53 -9.90 -18.54
C ARG A 321 -29.68 -10.00 -19.54
N ILE A 322 -29.73 -11.09 -20.27
CA ILE A 322 -30.85 -11.52 -21.11
C ILE A 322 -31.32 -12.89 -20.61
N VAL A 323 -32.64 -13.07 -20.53
CA VAL A 323 -33.23 -14.36 -20.19
C VAL A 323 -33.10 -15.30 -21.39
N PRO A 324 -32.56 -16.52 -21.23
CA PRO A 324 -32.43 -17.46 -22.34
C PRO A 324 -33.78 -17.78 -22.98
N GLY A 325 -33.84 -17.71 -24.32
CA GLY A 325 -35.07 -17.94 -25.07
C GLY A 325 -36.05 -16.76 -25.09
N ALA A 326 -35.78 -15.66 -24.38
CA ALA A 326 -36.54 -14.42 -24.53
C ALA A 326 -36.14 -13.67 -25.80
N ASP A 327 -37.11 -13.04 -26.48
CA ASP A 327 -36.85 -12.18 -27.65
C ASP A 327 -36.38 -10.77 -27.23
N GLU A 328 -35.33 -10.74 -26.41
CA GLU A 328 -34.79 -9.51 -25.83
C GLU A 328 -33.48 -9.09 -26.51
N GLU A 329 -33.38 -7.80 -26.84
CA GLU A 329 -32.15 -7.15 -27.32
C GLU A 329 -31.47 -6.39 -26.18
N ALA A 330 -30.14 -6.29 -26.26
CA ALA A 330 -29.34 -5.33 -25.53
C ALA A 330 -28.72 -4.31 -26.50
N THR A 331 -28.54 -3.08 -26.06
CA THR A 331 -27.98 -1.98 -26.83
C THR A 331 -26.60 -1.61 -26.30
N LEU A 332 -25.56 -1.93 -27.06
CA LEU A 332 -24.20 -1.49 -26.83
C LEU A 332 -24.07 -0.02 -27.25
N THR A 333 -23.36 0.78 -26.46
CA THR A 333 -23.08 2.20 -26.75
C THR A 333 -21.62 2.52 -26.48
N TRP A 334 -20.96 3.24 -27.38
CA TRP A 334 -19.57 3.67 -27.20
C TRP A 334 -19.28 5.08 -27.69
N SER A 335 -18.22 5.66 -27.13
CA SER A 335 -17.58 6.87 -27.61
C SER A 335 -16.08 6.86 -27.30
N THR A 336 -15.29 7.47 -28.18
CA THR A 336 -13.83 7.48 -28.09
C THR A 336 -13.27 8.85 -28.45
N VAL A 337 -12.00 9.08 -28.11
CA VAL A 337 -11.23 10.24 -28.55
C VAL A 337 -9.94 9.78 -29.22
N LYS A 338 -9.56 10.45 -30.33
CA LYS A 338 -8.38 10.12 -31.16
C LYS A 338 -8.33 8.66 -31.67
N ALA A 339 -9.48 8.00 -31.84
CA ALA A 339 -9.54 6.71 -32.52
C ALA A 339 -9.42 6.89 -34.04
N GLN A 340 -8.48 6.18 -34.68
CA GLN A 340 -8.40 6.07 -36.13
C GLN A 340 -9.21 4.88 -36.63
N ASN A 341 -9.20 3.77 -35.89
CA ASN A 341 -9.98 2.57 -36.16
C ASN A 341 -10.65 2.06 -34.88
N LEU A 342 -11.79 1.39 -35.04
CA LEU A 342 -12.51 0.69 -33.98
C LEU A 342 -12.85 -0.73 -34.43
N GLU A 343 -12.65 -1.68 -33.52
CA GLU A 343 -12.99 -3.09 -33.71
C GLU A 343 -13.84 -3.54 -32.52
N LEU A 344 -14.96 -4.20 -32.79
CA LEU A 344 -15.79 -4.82 -31.77
C LEU A 344 -15.73 -6.33 -31.96
N THR A 345 -15.43 -7.06 -30.89
CA THR A 345 -15.51 -8.52 -30.88
C THR A 345 -16.57 -9.01 -29.90
N ALA A 346 -17.17 -10.17 -30.18
CA ALA A 346 -17.99 -10.94 -29.26
C ALA A 346 -17.34 -12.31 -29.07
N ASN A 347 -16.96 -12.63 -27.84
CA ASN A 347 -16.21 -13.86 -27.51
C ASN A 347 -14.98 -14.03 -28.44
N GLY A 348 -14.26 -12.94 -28.70
CA GLY A 348 -13.10 -12.89 -29.58
C GLY A 348 -13.40 -12.96 -31.08
N LYS A 349 -14.66 -12.97 -31.51
CA LYS A 349 -15.06 -12.97 -32.93
C LYS A 349 -15.52 -11.58 -33.36
N ASN A 350 -15.00 -11.09 -34.48
CA ASN A 350 -15.30 -9.74 -34.97
C ASN A 350 -16.78 -9.56 -35.33
N ILE A 351 -17.33 -8.42 -34.92
CA ILE A 351 -18.65 -7.93 -35.28
C ILE A 351 -18.48 -6.63 -36.08
N ALA A 352 -19.17 -6.55 -37.22
CA ALA A 352 -19.17 -5.33 -38.01
C ALA A 352 -19.86 -4.20 -37.23
N ILE A 353 -19.17 -3.06 -37.12
CA ILE A 353 -19.70 -1.84 -36.51
C ILE A 353 -19.54 -0.66 -37.47
N THR A 354 -20.41 0.33 -37.31
CA THR A 354 -20.28 1.64 -37.92
C THR A 354 -20.16 2.67 -36.81
N SER A 355 -19.14 3.52 -36.89
CA SER A 355 -18.92 4.60 -35.93
C SER A 355 -18.74 5.92 -36.65
N GLU A 356 -19.45 6.95 -36.19
CA GLU A 356 -19.29 8.33 -36.67
C GLU A 356 -18.51 9.12 -35.62
N ASN A 357 -17.38 9.72 -36.01
CA ASN A 357 -16.48 10.45 -35.11
C ASN A 357 -16.08 9.66 -33.84
N GLY A 358 -15.88 8.34 -33.97
CA GLY A 358 -15.47 7.47 -32.86
C GLY A 358 -16.59 7.13 -31.86
N ALA A 359 -17.85 7.46 -32.16
CA ALA A 359 -19.02 7.08 -31.36
C ALA A 359 -19.98 6.19 -32.15
N GLY A 360 -20.74 5.35 -31.44
CA GLY A 360 -21.70 4.45 -32.08
C GLY A 360 -22.56 3.65 -31.10
N THR A 361 -23.52 2.93 -31.67
CA THR A 361 -24.39 2.01 -30.94
C THR A 361 -24.69 0.77 -31.79
N LEU A 362 -24.88 -0.37 -31.13
CA LEU A 362 -25.23 -1.64 -31.78
C LEU A 362 -26.22 -2.40 -30.91
N ARG A 363 -27.33 -2.87 -31.51
CA ARG A 363 -28.22 -3.82 -30.85
C ARG A 363 -27.75 -5.25 -31.08
N VAL A 364 -27.76 -6.04 -30.02
CA VAL A 364 -27.29 -7.42 -30.01
C VAL A 364 -28.31 -8.34 -29.33
N LYS A 365 -28.41 -9.58 -29.82
CA LYS A 365 -29.19 -10.69 -29.24
C LYS A 365 -28.27 -11.87 -28.94
N PRO A 366 -27.42 -11.80 -27.91
CA PRO A 366 -26.57 -12.93 -27.55
C PRO A 366 -27.45 -14.13 -27.17
N THR A 367 -27.12 -15.31 -27.70
CA THR A 367 -27.77 -16.59 -27.35
C THR A 367 -27.04 -17.34 -26.23
N GLU A 368 -25.83 -16.89 -25.92
CA GLU A 368 -24.98 -17.37 -24.84
C GLU A 368 -24.32 -16.16 -24.16
N THR A 369 -23.84 -16.33 -22.93
CA THR A 369 -23.10 -15.27 -22.25
C THR A 369 -21.93 -14.81 -23.13
N THR A 370 -21.89 -13.52 -23.43
CA THR A 370 -20.99 -12.94 -24.44
C THR A 370 -20.17 -11.82 -23.83
N LEU A 371 -18.84 -11.95 -23.90
CA LEU A 371 -17.88 -10.88 -23.64
C LEU A 371 -17.74 -10.05 -24.92
N TYR A 372 -18.17 -8.79 -24.86
CA TYR A 372 -17.94 -7.83 -25.92
C TYR A 372 -16.69 -7.02 -25.61
N THR A 373 -15.77 -6.90 -26.56
CA THR A 373 -14.55 -6.09 -26.41
C THR A 373 -14.48 -5.09 -27.55
N LEU A 374 -14.47 -3.80 -27.20
CA LEU A 374 -14.22 -2.70 -28.12
C LEU A 374 -12.74 -2.34 -28.04
N THR A 375 -12.04 -2.38 -29.17
CA THR A 375 -10.63 -2.01 -29.30
C THR A 375 -10.52 -0.79 -30.20
N LEU A 376 -9.92 0.28 -29.67
CA LEU A 376 -9.51 1.45 -30.44
C LEU A 376 -8.06 1.29 -30.89
N THR A 377 -7.77 1.68 -32.13
CA THR A 377 -6.40 1.90 -32.60
C THR A 377 -6.23 3.36 -33.01
N ALA A 378 -5.23 4.03 -32.44
CA ALA A 378 -4.89 5.41 -32.73
C ALA A 378 -3.95 5.52 -33.94
N ALA A 379 -3.74 6.75 -34.42
CA ALA A 379 -2.90 7.01 -35.60
C ALA A 379 -1.41 6.65 -35.43
N ASP A 380 -0.93 6.62 -34.18
CA ASP A 380 0.43 6.20 -33.84
C ASP A 380 0.56 4.68 -33.60
N GLY A 381 -0.52 3.92 -33.81
CA GLY A 381 -0.57 2.48 -33.56
C GLY A 381 -0.94 2.09 -32.13
N THR A 382 -1.11 3.05 -31.21
CA THR A 382 -1.53 2.75 -29.83
C THR A 382 -2.89 2.08 -29.82
N GLN A 383 -3.01 0.95 -29.12
CA GLN A 383 -4.27 0.26 -28.93
C GLN A 383 -4.76 0.38 -27.48
N LYS A 384 -6.06 0.64 -27.31
CA LYS A 384 -6.74 0.52 -26.01
C LYS A 384 -8.02 -0.27 -26.18
N SER A 385 -8.31 -1.14 -25.23
CA SER A 385 -9.51 -1.97 -25.24
C SER A 385 -10.37 -1.69 -24.02
N LYS A 386 -11.67 -1.96 -24.14
CA LYS A 386 -12.61 -1.97 -23.02
C LYS A 386 -13.60 -3.10 -23.28
N SER A 387 -13.92 -3.86 -22.24
CA SER A 387 -14.82 -4.99 -22.35
C SER A 387 -16.06 -4.83 -21.47
N LEU A 388 -17.17 -5.45 -21.89
CA LEU A 388 -18.37 -5.62 -21.07
C LEU A 388 -19.00 -6.98 -21.33
N ILE A 389 -19.77 -7.48 -20.37
CA ILE A 389 -20.41 -8.79 -20.46
C ILE A 389 -21.92 -8.61 -20.57
N ILE A 390 -22.55 -9.30 -21.53
CA ILE A 390 -24.00 -9.51 -21.52
C ILE A 390 -24.22 -11.00 -21.25
N SER A 391 -24.77 -11.29 -20.08
CA SER A 391 -24.96 -12.67 -19.64
C SER A 391 -26.28 -13.24 -20.11
N VAL A 392 -26.23 -14.45 -20.65
CA VAL A 392 -27.40 -15.25 -21.01
C VAL A 392 -27.46 -16.40 -20.01
N LEU A 393 -27.87 -16.05 -18.79
CA LEU A 393 -27.85 -16.97 -17.66
C LEU A 393 -29.04 -17.92 -17.72
N SER A 394 -28.76 -19.21 -17.95
CA SER A 394 -29.72 -20.31 -17.82
C SER A 394 -30.33 -20.39 -16.42
N GLU A 395 -31.52 -20.99 -16.31
CA GLU A 395 -32.09 -21.37 -15.01
C GLU A 395 -31.12 -22.21 -14.16
N ASN A 396 -30.16 -22.89 -14.81
CA ASN A 396 -29.15 -23.74 -14.19
C ASN A 396 -27.92 -22.99 -13.68
N THR A 397 -27.90 -21.66 -13.75
CA THR A 397 -26.78 -20.87 -13.25
C THR A 397 -26.62 -21.05 -11.74
N PRO A 398 -25.45 -21.48 -11.22
CA PRO A 398 -25.28 -21.73 -9.79
C PRO A 398 -25.18 -20.43 -9.00
N ASN A 399 -25.72 -20.45 -7.78
CA ASN A 399 -25.29 -19.51 -6.75
C ASN A 399 -23.92 -19.96 -6.22
N VAL A 400 -23.16 -19.03 -5.67
CA VAL A 400 -21.86 -19.32 -5.07
C VAL A 400 -21.82 -18.77 -3.64
N LEU A 401 -21.54 -19.64 -2.68
CA LEU A 401 -21.14 -19.28 -1.32
C LEU A 401 -19.65 -19.56 -1.19
N LEU A 402 -18.84 -18.50 -1.25
CA LEU A 402 -17.41 -18.54 -0.96
C LEU A 402 -17.22 -18.24 0.53
N PHE A 403 -16.94 -19.27 1.30
CA PHE A 403 -16.78 -19.22 2.76
C PHE A 403 -15.29 -19.20 3.09
N LEU A 404 -14.77 -17.99 3.36
CA LEU A 404 -13.35 -17.75 3.63
C LEU A 404 -13.13 -17.52 5.13
N VAL A 405 -12.23 -18.29 5.73
CA VAL A 405 -11.84 -18.16 7.15
C VAL A 405 -10.47 -17.50 7.27
N ASP A 406 -10.34 -16.58 8.22
CA ASP A 406 -9.10 -15.84 8.51
C ASP A 406 -8.18 -16.65 9.45
N ASP A 407 -6.92 -16.85 9.07
CA ASP A 407 -5.90 -17.50 9.92
C ASP A 407 -6.23 -18.94 10.37
N MET A 408 -6.94 -19.71 9.54
CA MET A 408 -7.29 -21.10 9.84
C MET A 408 -6.29 -22.08 9.20
N GLY A 409 -5.59 -22.82 10.04
CA GLY A 409 -4.63 -23.82 9.61
C GLY A 409 -5.28 -25.09 9.04
N TRP A 410 -4.49 -25.84 8.28
CA TRP A 410 -4.88 -27.11 7.65
C TRP A 410 -5.41 -28.19 8.61
N GLN A 411 -5.09 -28.05 9.90
CA GLN A 411 -5.46 -28.99 10.97
C GLN A 411 -6.44 -28.40 11.99
N ASP A 412 -6.86 -27.14 11.81
CA ASP A 412 -7.79 -26.44 12.71
C ASP A 412 -9.25 -26.88 12.48
N THR A 413 -9.48 -28.18 12.34
CA THR A 413 -10.77 -28.78 11.95
C THR A 413 -10.80 -30.25 12.37
N SER A 414 -11.99 -30.82 12.55
CA SER A 414 -12.16 -32.26 12.73
C SER A 414 -12.05 -33.07 11.43
N VAL A 415 -12.08 -32.42 10.27
CA VAL A 415 -11.93 -33.07 8.95
C VAL A 415 -10.47 -33.51 8.75
N PRO A 416 -10.18 -34.80 8.50
CA PRO A 416 -8.81 -35.25 8.27
C PRO A 416 -8.35 -34.89 6.85
N PHE A 417 -7.50 -33.87 6.75
CA PHE A 417 -6.81 -33.51 5.51
C PHE A 417 -5.47 -34.22 5.32
N TYR A 418 -4.88 -34.76 6.39
CA TYR A 418 -3.64 -35.51 6.32
C TYR A 418 -3.88 -36.93 5.83
N TYR A 419 -3.06 -37.37 4.88
CA TYR A 419 -3.14 -38.70 4.27
C TYR A 419 -1.78 -39.37 4.33
N GLN A 420 -1.78 -40.67 4.63
CA GLN A 420 -0.60 -41.53 4.56
C GLN A 420 -0.99 -42.83 3.86
N ASN A 421 -0.20 -43.26 2.87
CA ASN A 421 -0.48 -44.46 2.07
C ASN A 421 -1.91 -44.47 1.46
N GLY A 422 -2.37 -43.30 1.01
CA GLY A 422 -3.71 -43.12 0.41
C GLY A 422 -4.87 -43.19 1.40
N GLN A 423 -4.62 -43.24 2.71
CA GLN A 423 -5.66 -43.27 3.74
C GLN A 423 -5.63 -42.00 4.60
N PRO A 424 -6.80 -41.45 5.00
CA PRO A 424 -6.84 -40.31 5.89
C PRO A 424 -6.30 -40.68 7.28
N VAL A 425 -5.47 -39.81 7.82
CA VAL A 425 -4.90 -39.91 9.17
C VAL A 425 -5.55 -38.83 10.04
N LYS A 426 -6.30 -39.25 11.05
CA LYS A 426 -6.90 -38.33 12.01
C LYS A 426 -5.88 -37.96 13.09
N THR A 427 -5.49 -36.68 13.14
CA THR A 427 -4.51 -36.17 14.11
C THR A 427 -5.14 -35.92 15.48
N ALA A 428 -4.30 -35.65 16.48
CA ALA A 428 -4.78 -35.18 17.78
C ALA A 428 -5.57 -33.86 17.67
N LEU A 429 -5.15 -32.95 16.78
CA LEU A 429 -5.87 -31.70 16.49
C LEU A 429 -7.25 -31.96 15.90
N ASN A 430 -7.39 -32.93 14.99
CA ASN A 430 -8.70 -33.30 14.44
C ASN A 430 -9.64 -33.94 15.47
N ASN A 431 -9.12 -34.50 16.57
CA ASN A 431 -9.94 -35.00 17.67
C ASN A 431 -10.28 -33.89 18.68
N PHE A 432 -9.46 -32.85 18.75
CA PHE A 432 -9.66 -31.72 19.65
C PHE A 432 -10.70 -30.74 19.12
N TYR A 433 -10.59 -30.33 17.85
CA TYR A 433 -11.54 -29.42 17.22
C TYR A 433 -12.86 -30.14 16.89
N LYS A 434 -13.97 -29.41 16.92
CA LYS A 434 -15.32 -29.91 16.62
C LYS A 434 -15.92 -29.10 15.46
N THR A 435 -15.90 -29.66 14.24
CA THR A 435 -16.42 -28.98 13.03
C THR A 435 -17.36 -29.88 12.22
N PRO A 436 -18.54 -30.25 12.76
CA PRO A 436 -19.48 -31.16 12.10
C PRO A 436 -20.04 -30.62 10.77
N SER A 437 -20.14 -29.30 10.58
CA SER A 437 -20.65 -28.72 9.33
C SER A 437 -19.62 -28.83 8.20
N MET A 438 -18.33 -28.68 8.52
CA MET A 438 -17.24 -28.99 7.60
C MET A 438 -17.19 -30.48 7.26
N GLU A 439 -17.39 -31.37 8.24
CA GLU A 439 -17.49 -32.81 7.99
C GLU A 439 -18.64 -33.14 7.03
N ARG A 440 -19.81 -32.50 7.23
CA ARG A 440 -20.95 -32.61 6.33
C ARG A 440 -20.61 -32.12 4.92
N LEU A 441 -19.98 -30.96 4.77
CA LEU A 441 -19.58 -30.45 3.47
C LEU A 441 -18.55 -31.37 2.78
N ALA A 442 -17.57 -31.89 3.53
CA ALA A 442 -16.59 -32.84 3.01
C ALA A 442 -17.23 -34.17 2.58
N ALA A 443 -18.24 -34.66 3.29
CA ALA A 443 -18.98 -35.85 2.91
C ALA A 443 -19.82 -35.60 1.63
N GLN A 444 -20.34 -34.38 1.47
CA GLN A 444 -21.12 -33.95 0.30
C GLN A 444 -20.27 -33.54 -0.91
N GLY A 445 -18.94 -33.53 -0.80
CA GLY A 445 -18.08 -32.95 -1.83
C GLY A 445 -16.65 -33.47 -1.86
N LEU A 446 -15.79 -32.64 -2.45
CA LEU A 446 -14.39 -32.90 -2.72
C LEU A 446 -13.54 -32.03 -1.80
N LYS A 447 -12.58 -32.63 -1.11
CA LYS A 447 -11.55 -31.88 -0.36
C LYS A 447 -10.21 -31.94 -1.09
N PHE A 448 -9.49 -30.82 -1.11
CA PHE A 448 -8.14 -30.74 -1.65
C PHE A 448 -7.14 -30.79 -0.49
N THR A 449 -6.24 -31.79 -0.51
CA THR A 449 -5.26 -31.94 0.58
C THR A 449 -3.99 -31.13 0.35
N ASN A 450 -3.79 -30.63 -0.87
CA ASN A 450 -2.66 -29.80 -1.30
C ASN A 450 -3.15 -28.44 -1.83
N ALA A 451 -4.10 -27.82 -1.13
CA ALA A 451 -4.53 -26.46 -1.42
C ALA A 451 -3.63 -25.43 -0.72
N TYR A 452 -3.31 -24.36 -1.42
CA TYR A 452 -2.38 -23.33 -0.96
C TYR A 452 -2.93 -21.92 -1.07
N SER A 453 -2.46 -21.06 -0.17
CA SER A 453 -2.60 -19.62 -0.23
C SER A 453 -1.28 -18.93 0.08
N CYS A 454 -1.28 -17.62 -0.03
CA CYS A 454 -0.17 -16.78 0.41
C CYS A 454 0.07 -16.90 1.92
N PRO A 455 1.27 -16.54 2.41
CA PRO A 455 1.61 -16.70 3.82
C PRO A 455 0.89 -15.72 4.77
N VAL A 456 0.23 -14.68 4.26
CA VAL A 456 -0.44 -13.62 5.04
C VAL A 456 -1.74 -13.17 4.32
N CYS A 457 -2.64 -12.55 5.07
CA CYS A 457 -4.02 -12.22 4.69
C CYS A 457 -4.18 -11.36 3.43
N SER A 458 -3.71 -10.10 3.40
CA SER A 458 -3.89 -9.20 2.25
C SER A 458 -3.39 -9.78 0.91
N PRO A 459 -2.21 -10.45 0.83
CA PRO A 459 -1.81 -11.13 -0.38
C PRO A 459 -2.82 -12.20 -0.80
N GLY A 460 -3.18 -13.14 0.08
CA GLY A 460 -4.09 -14.24 -0.25
C GLY A 460 -5.46 -13.76 -0.72
N ARG A 461 -6.00 -12.74 -0.06
CA ARG A 461 -7.28 -12.09 -0.42
C ARG A 461 -7.19 -11.34 -1.75
N THR A 462 -6.07 -10.69 -2.03
CA THR A 462 -5.85 -10.02 -3.33
C THR A 462 -5.71 -11.05 -4.44
N SER A 463 -4.96 -12.13 -4.22
CA SER A 463 -4.79 -13.23 -5.18
C SER A 463 -6.12 -13.91 -5.49
N LEU A 464 -6.98 -14.14 -4.48
CA LEU A 464 -8.34 -14.66 -4.66
C LEU A 464 -9.18 -13.80 -5.60
N MET A 465 -9.12 -12.47 -5.42
CA MET A 465 -9.96 -11.54 -6.15
C MET A 465 -9.43 -11.19 -7.54
N THR A 466 -8.17 -11.45 -7.84
CA THR A 466 -7.53 -11.05 -9.12
C THR A 466 -7.10 -12.24 -9.98
N GLY A 467 -7.03 -13.45 -9.39
CA GLY A 467 -6.46 -14.61 -10.06
C GLY A 467 -4.94 -14.53 -10.25
N LYS A 468 -4.26 -13.55 -9.65
CA LYS A 468 -2.81 -13.34 -9.77
C LYS A 468 -2.06 -13.87 -8.55
N ASN A 469 -0.82 -14.32 -8.75
CA ASN A 469 0.11 -14.60 -7.67
C ASN A 469 0.58 -13.30 -7.01
N ALA A 470 0.88 -13.36 -5.71
CA ALA A 470 1.36 -12.20 -4.94
C ALA A 470 2.64 -11.57 -5.49
N ALA A 471 3.53 -12.35 -6.07
CA ALA A 471 4.74 -11.82 -6.72
C ALA A 471 4.39 -10.84 -7.85
N ARG A 472 3.31 -11.11 -8.60
CA ARG A 472 2.86 -10.31 -9.74
C ARG A 472 2.07 -9.08 -9.33
N HIS A 473 1.08 -9.23 -8.46
CA HIS A 473 0.25 -8.11 -8.03
C HIS A 473 0.93 -7.24 -6.94
N ARG A 474 2.08 -7.68 -6.40
CA ARG A 474 2.96 -6.93 -5.48
C ARG A 474 2.32 -6.49 -4.16
N VAL A 475 1.17 -7.04 -3.79
CA VAL A 475 0.60 -6.90 -2.44
C VAL A 475 1.13 -8.08 -1.64
N THR A 476 2.39 -8.01 -1.21
CA THR A 476 3.15 -9.15 -0.68
C THR A 476 3.22 -9.20 0.85
N ASN A 477 2.61 -8.24 1.55
CA ASN A 477 2.44 -8.22 3.00
C ASN A 477 1.05 -7.69 3.37
N TRP A 478 0.66 -7.77 4.65
CA TRP A 478 -0.58 -7.19 5.14
C TRP A 478 -0.58 -5.66 4.93
N THR A 479 -1.68 -5.09 4.46
CA THR A 479 -1.81 -3.62 4.33
C THR A 479 -2.20 -3.00 5.67
N SER A 480 -1.59 -1.88 6.02
CA SER A 480 -1.96 -1.10 7.21
C SER A 480 -3.42 -0.62 7.12
N PRO A 481 -4.20 -0.63 8.21
CA PRO A 481 -5.61 -0.26 8.15
C PRO A 481 -5.83 1.24 7.93
N ASN A 482 -4.87 2.10 8.26
CA ASN A 482 -5.01 3.56 8.17
C ASN A 482 -4.57 4.09 6.81
N SER A 483 -3.29 4.01 6.50
CA SER A 483 -2.66 4.59 5.32
C SER A 483 -1.57 3.66 4.74
N PRO A 484 -1.19 3.82 3.46
CA PRO A 484 -0.08 3.10 2.85
C PRO A 484 1.22 3.42 3.60
N VAL A 485 1.77 2.43 4.30
CA VAL A 485 3.03 2.57 5.04
C VAL A 485 3.85 1.31 4.90
N LEU A 486 5.17 1.48 4.94
CA LEU A 486 6.09 0.37 5.03
C LEU A 486 6.03 -0.17 6.46
N ASN A 487 5.34 -1.29 6.65
CA ASN A 487 5.04 -1.88 7.97
C ASN A 487 5.98 -3.03 8.37
N ASP A 488 7.17 -3.07 7.77
CA ASP A 488 8.26 -3.99 8.12
C ASP A 488 9.08 -3.39 9.28
N SER A 489 8.74 -3.75 10.52
CA SER A 489 9.32 -3.15 11.72
C SER A 489 10.51 -3.94 12.28
N ASN A 490 11.71 -3.75 11.70
CA ASN A 490 12.97 -3.98 12.42
C ASN A 490 14.15 -3.17 11.82
N PRO A 491 14.66 -2.12 12.49
CA PRO A 491 15.76 -1.29 12.00
C PRO A 491 17.13 -1.98 12.00
N HIS A 492 17.26 -3.15 12.65
CA HIS A 492 18.52 -3.88 12.80
C HIS A 492 18.79 -4.91 11.69
N VAL A 493 17.89 -5.05 10.71
CA VAL A 493 18.05 -6.02 9.63
C VAL A 493 18.86 -5.43 8.49
N LEU A 494 19.78 -6.23 7.91
CA LEU A 494 20.56 -5.86 6.71
C LEU A 494 19.70 -5.62 5.47
N MET A 495 18.42 -5.96 5.53
CA MET A 495 17.48 -5.91 4.41
C MET A 495 16.25 -5.09 4.79
N GLN A 496 15.65 -4.51 3.77
CA GLN A 496 14.36 -3.83 3.82
C GLN A 496 13.48 -4.36 2.70
N ALA A 497 12.17 -4.41 2.93
CA ALA A 497 11.24 -4.74 1.87
C ALA A 497 11.33 -3.75 0.68
N PRO A 498 11.00 -4.21 -0.55
CA PRO A 498 10.90 -3.32 -1.70
C PRO A 498 9.75 -2.32 -1.55
N GLN A 499 9.59 -1.44 -2.55
CA GLN A 499 8.41 -0.60 -2.73
C GLN A 499 7.23 -1.43 -3.26
N TRP A 500 6.72 -2.33 -2.41
CA TRP A 500 5.54 -3.14 -2.68
C TRP A 500 4.27 -2.29 -2.69
N ASN A 501 3.15 -2.85 -3.16
CA ASN A 501 1.86 -2.16 -3.28
C ASN A 501 1.20 -1.97 -1.90
N MET A 502 1.76 -1.08 -1.07
CA MET A 502 1.27 -0.74 0.27
C MET A 502 -0.13 -0.12 0.27
N GLY A 503 -0.55 0.45 -0.86
CA GLY A 503 -1.93 0.91 -1.10
C GLY A 503 -2.93 -0.23 -1.32
N GLY A 504 -2.49 -1.48 -1.31
CA GLY A 504 -3.34 -2.64 -1.55
C GLY A 504 -3.56 -2.94 -3.02
N MET A 505 -4.68 -3.58 -3.32
CA MET A 505 -5.04 -4.00 -4.68
C MET A 505 -5.04 -2.80 -5.65
N SER A 506 -4.38 -2.95 -6.79
CA SER A 506 -4.30 -1.90 -7.82
C SER A 506 -5.66 -1.66 -8.47
N GLN A 507 -5.97 -0.39 -8.78
CA GLN A 507 -7.20 -0.02 -9.49
C GLN A 507 -7.21 -0.44 -10.97
N GLN A 508 -6.09 -0.95 -11.48
CA GLN A 508 -6.00 -1.56 -12.81
C GLN A 508 -6.48 -3.02 -12.81
N GLU A 509 -6.58 -3.65 -11.64
CA GLU A 509 -7.13 -5.01 -11.53
C GLU A 509 -8.63 -4.99 -11.81
N ILE A 510 -9.12 -6.06 -12.44
CA ILE A 510 -10.55 -6.31 -12.64
C ILE A 510 -10.97 -7.40 -11.65
N PRO A 511 -11.51 -7.04 -10.46
CA PRO A 511 -11.75 -8.01 -9.40
C PRO A 511 -12.88 -8.97 -9.76
N LEU A 512 -12.81 -10.21 -9.30
CA LEU A 512 -13.84 -11.24 -9.45
C LEU A 512 -15.26 -10.73 -9.17
N PRO A 513 -15.55 -10.05 -8.05
CA PRO A 513 -16.90 -9.52 -7.79
C PRO A 513 -17.36 -8.53 -8.87
N ARG A 514 -16.49 -7.72 -9.46
CA ARG A 514 -16.86 -6.83 -10.58
C ARG A 514 -17.29 -7.63 -11.80
N VAL A 515 -16.52 -8.66 -12.16
CA VAL A 515 -16.87 -9.54 -13.29
C VAL A 515 -18.22 -10.21 -13.06
N LEU A 516 -18.46 -10.74 -11.86
CA LEU A 516 -19.73 -11.40 -11.51
C LEU A 516 -20.90 -10.41 -11.45
N GLN A 517 -20.70 -9.21 -10.89
CA GLN A 517 -21.70 -8.15 -10.87
C GLN A 517 -22.10 -7.72 -12.29
N GLU A 518 -21.12 -7.57 -13.18
CA GLU A 518 -21.37 -7.29 -14.59
C GLU A 518 -22.04 -8.46 -15.30
N ALA A 519 -21.78 -9.70 -14.87
CA ALA A 519 -22.51 -10.88 -15.32
C ALA A 519 -23.94 -10.99 -14.75
N GLY A 520 -24.39 -10.05 -13.91
CA GLY A 520 -25.76 -10.01 -13.38
C GLY A 520 -25.96 -10.77 -12.07
N TYR A 521 -24.88 -11.16 -11.39
CA TYR A 521 -24.96 -11.67 -10.03
C TYR A 521 -25.26 -10.55 -9.03
N ARG A 522 -26.01 -10.87 -7.98
CA ARG A 522 -26.01 -10.10 -6.74
C ARG A 522 -24.75 -10.42 -5.96
N THR A 523 -23.83 -9.48 -5.86
CA THR A 523 -22.53 -9.69 -5.20
C THR A 523 -22.59 -9.20 -3.75
N ILE A 524 -22.39 -10.10 -2.80
CA ILE A 524 -22.62 -9.86 -1.38
C ILE A 524 -21.32 -10.13 -0.63
N MET A 525 -20.85 -9.12 0.10
CA MET A 525 -19.74 -9.28 1.03
C MET A 525 -20.22 -9.10 2.48
N VAL A 526 -19.88 -10.08 3.33
CA VAL A 526 -20.06 -9.98 4.77
C VAL A 526 -18.79 -10.43 5.49
N GLY A 527 -18.20 -9.54 6.29
CA GLY A 527 -17.01 -9.79 7.10
C GLY A 527 -15.74 -9.07 6.61
N LYS A 528 -14.56 -9.68 6.78
CA LYS A 528 -13.24 -9.09 6.56
C LYS A 528 -12.91 -8.86 5.08
N ALA A 529 -12.64 -7.60 4.72
CA ALA A 529 -12.17 -7.18 3.39
C ALA A 529 -10.64 -7.16 3.31
N HIS A 530 -10.02 -6.16 3.94
CA HIS A 530 -8.56 -6.03 4.04
C HIS A 530 -7.82 -5.97 2.69
N PHE A 531 -8.46 -5.34 1.69
CA PHE A 531 -7.89 -5.17 0.34
C PHE A 531 -7.00 -3.93 0.19
N ALA A 532 -7.19 -2.91 1.03
CA ALA A 532 -6.43 -1.66 1.00
C ALA A 532 -6.58 -0.86 2.32
N PRO A 533 -5.64 0.07 2.63
CA PRO A 533 -5.76 1.03 3.74
C PRO A 533 -6.95 1.99 3.62
N ALA A 534 -7.45 2.53 4.75
CA ALA A 534 -8.65 3.37 4.79
C ALA A 534 -8.60 4.63 3.90
N THR A 535 -7.41 5.15 3.59
CA THR A 535 -7.25 6.28 2.65
C THR A 535 -7.43 5.90 1.18
N GLU A 536 -7.47 4.61 0.86
CA GLU A 536 -7.49 4.09 -0.50
C GLU A 536 -8.89 3.68 -0.96
N ARG A 537 -9.14 3.79 -2.27
CA ARG A 537 -10.45 3.51 -2.89
C ARG A 537 -11.00 2.12 -2.53
N TYR A 538 -10.14 1.12 -2.53
CA TYR A 538 -10.51 -0.29 -2.33
C TYR A 538 -10.61 -0.72 -0.86
N ALA A 539 -10.48 0.23 0.09
CA ALA A 539 -10.88 -0.03 1.48
C ALA A 539 -12.40 -0.23 1.62
N ASN A 540 -13.19 0.28 0.67
CA ASN A 540 -14.61 0.01 0.56
C ASN A 540 -14.88 -1.06 -0.52
N PRO A 541 -15.27 -2.29 -0.13
CA PRO A 541 -15.65 -3.38 -1.03
C PRO A 541 -16.64 -3.04 -2.15
N ILE A 542 -17.51 -2.05 -1.96
CA ILE A 542 -18.45 -1.63 -3.02
C ILE A 542 -17.68 -1.19 -4.28
N ASN A 543 -16.49 -0.58 -4.12
CA ASN A 543 -15.65 -0.15 -5.23
C ASN A 543 -14.99 -1.32 -5.99
N LEU A 544 -14.94 -2.53 -5.41
CA LEU A 544 -14.44 -3.74 -6.07
C LEU A 544 -15.51 -4.45 -6.89
N GLY A 545 -16.78 -4.02 -6.84
CA GLY A 545 -17.89 -4.66 -7.53
C GLY A 545 -18.81 -5.48 -6.62
N PHE A 546 -18.75 -5.31 -5.31
CA PHE A 546 -19.78 -5.80 -4.40
C PHE A 546 -21.00 -4.87 -4.39
N ASP A 547 -22.20 -5.42 -4.49
CA ASP A 547 -23.45 -4.66 -4.31
C ASP A 547 -23.75 -4.38 -2.84
N VAL A 548 -23.30 -5.29 -1.96
CA VAL A 548 -23.52 -5.22 -0.51
C VAL A 548 -22.20 -5.39 0.22
N ASN A 549 -21.94 -4.51 1.19
CA ASN A 549 -20.80 -4.61 2.10
C ASN A 549 -21.28 -4.48 3.55
N ILE A 550 -21.06 -5.51 4.36
CA ILE A 550 -21.37 -5.53 5.79
C ILE A 550 -20.11 -5.99 6.55
N GLY A 551 -19.62 -5.17 7.48
CA GLY A 551 -18.41 -5.47 8.26
C GLY A 551 -17.08 -5.36 7.49
N GLY A 552 -17.10 -5.16 6.17
CA GLY A 552 -15.89 -5.04 5.35
C GLY A 552 -15.30 -3.64 5.36
N SER A 553 -14.02 -3.55 5.72
CA SER A 553 -13.23 -2.32 5.75
C SER A 553 -11.74 -2.60 5.51
N SER A 554 -10.90 -1.58 5.69
CA SER A 554 -9.44 -1.72 5.69
C SER A 554 -8.89 -2.56 6.84
N ALA A 555 -9.68 -2.83 7.88
CA ALA A 555 -9.25 -3.54 9.07
C ALA A 555 -8.91 -5.00 8.75
N GLY A 556 -7.67 -5.39 9.05
CA GLY A 556 -7.21 -6.77 8.93
C GLY A 556 -7.62 -7.69 10.08
N GLN A 557 -8.30 -7.17 11.09
CA GLN A 557 -8.71 -7.90 12.28
C GLN A 557 -9.86 -7.16 12.95
N PRO A 558 -10.70 -7.85 13.76
CA PRO A 558 -11.71 -7.16 14.54
C PRO A 558 -11.10 -6.47 15.76
N GLY A 559 -11.65 -5.32 16.14
CA GLY A 559 -11.29 -4.68 17.40
C GLY A 559 -11.79 -5.46 18.62
N SER A 560 -12.88 -6.22 18.47
CA SER A 560 -13.43 -7.16 19.45
C SER A 560 -14.41 -8.13 18.77
N TYR A 561 -14.61 -9.34 19.31
CA TYR A 561 -15.71 -10.24 18.91
C TYR A 561 -17.01 -10.00 19.71
N THR A 562 -16.91 -9.22 20.79
CA THR A 562 -17.99 -8.91 21.73
C THR A 562 -18.44 -7.44 21.56
N PRO A 563 -19.64 -7.02 22.03
CA PRO A 563 -20.48 -6.03 21.35
C PRO A 563 -19.77 -4.71 21.12
N GLN A 564 -20.30 -3.98 20.14
CA GLN A 564 -19.64 -2.84 19.51
C GLN A 564 -18.44 -3.26 18.64
N PHE A 565 -18.00 -4.52 18.68
CA PHE A 565 -17.03 -5.13 17.77
C PHE A 565 -15.75 -4.29 17.60
N GLY A 566 -15.34 -3.61 18.67
CA GLY A 566 -14.20 -2.71 18.70
C GLY A 566 -14.56 -1.23 18.51
N SER A 567 -13.54 -0.41 18.35
CA SER A 567 -13.66 1.04 18.12
C SER A 567 -12.51 1.52 17.23
N GLY A 568 -12.62 2.74 16.71
CA GLY A 568 -11.61 3.32 15.81
C GLY A 568 -11.46 2.53 14.51
N VAL A 569 -10.24 2.46 13.97
CA VAL A 569 -9.98 1.80 12.67
C VAL A 569 -10.27 0.29 12.66
N TYR A 570 -10.27 -0.36 13.83
CA TYR A 570 -10.58 -1.79 13.95
C TYR A 570 -12.06 -2.06 14.27
N HIS A 571 -12.93 -1.04 14.28
CA HIS A 571 -14.36 -1.22 14.46
C HIS A 571 -14.99 -1.95 13.28
N VAL A 572 -15.71 -3.04 13.55
CA VAL A 572 -16.48 -3.74 12.51
C VAL A 572 -17.86 -3.09 12.37
N ALA A 573 -17.97 -2.17 11.41
CA ALA A 573 -19.15 -1.33 11.18
C ALA A 573 -20.30 -2.06 10.45
N GLY A 574 -21.50 -1.48 10.50
CA GLY A 574 -22.69 -2.00 9.80
C GLY A 574 -23.39 -3.13 10.55
N LEU A 575 -23.18 -3.22 11.87
CA LEU A 575 -23.73 -4.25 12.76
C LEU A 575 -24.32 -3.65 14.05
N GLU A 576 -24.71 -2.37 14.03
CA GLU A 576 -25.18 -1.61 15.19
C GLU A 576 -26.42 -2.24 15.85
N GLU A 577 -27.25 -2.94 15.07
CA GLU A 577 -28.41 -3.70 15.56
C GLU A 577 -28.03 -4.73 16.65
N TYR A 578 -26.79 -5.21 16.61
CA TYR A 578 -26.29 -6.30 17.45
C TYR A 578 -25.53 -5.81 18.71
N TYR A 579 -25.43 -4.52 19.02
CA TYR A 579 -24.57 -4.01 20.13
C TYR A 579 -25.10 -4.25 21.57
N LYS A 580 -25.98 -5.23 21.79
CA LYS A 580 -26.69 -5.42 23.06
C LYS A 580 -26.16 -6.61 23.86
N TYR A 581 -26.11 -6.51 25.19
CA TYR A 581 -25.97 -7.67 26.10
C TYR A 581 -26.85 -7.50 27.34
N THR A 582 -27.83 -8.39 27.52
CA THR A 582 -28.56 -8.52 28.78
C THR A 582 -28.70 -9.98 29.24
N THR A 583 -28.57 -10.96 28.33
CA THR A 583 -28.69 -12.40 28.62
C THR A 583 -27.64 -13.26 27.91
N THR A 584 -27.45 -14.52 28.32
CA THR A 584 -26.57 -15.49 27.63
C THR A 584 -26.99 -15.71 26.17
N GLU A 585 -28.28 -15.80 25.90
CA GLU A 585 -28.80 -16.01 24.55
C GLU A 585 -28.57 -14.78 23.65
N GLU A 586 -28.67 -13.58 24.20
CA GLU A 586 -28.25 -12.38 23.48
C GLU A 586 -26.74 -12.34 23.26
N ARG A 587 -25.92 -12.81 24.20
CA ARG A 587 -24.47 -12.94 23.97
C ARG A 587 -24.13 -13.85 22.80
N LYS A 588 -24.79 -15.01 22.70
CA LYS A 588 -24.67 -15.91 21.54
C LYS A 588 -25.08 -15.25 20.25
N ARG A 589 -26.23 -14.57 20.26
CA ARG A 589 -26.78 -13.87 19.11
C ARG A 589 -25.89 -12.74 18.61
N ASN A 590 -25.30 -12.00 19.55
CA ASN A 590 -24.59 -10.74 19.30
C ASN A 590 -23.06 -10.90 19.31
N PHE A 591 -22.56 -12.13 19.28
CA PHE A 591 -21.17 -12.39 18.99
C PHE A 591 -20.90 -12.15 17.50
N LEU A 592 -19.74 -11.55 17.17
CA LEU A 592 -19.46 -11.06 15.81
C LEU A 592 -19.67 -12.15 14.74
N THR A 593 -19.19 -13.37 14.96
CA THR A 593 -19.39 -14.52 14.06
C THR A 593 -20.86 -14.74 13.72
N ASN A 594 -21.73 -14.72 14.74
CA ASN A 594 -23.16 -14.94 14.55
C ASN A 594 -23.85 -13.72 13.93
N ALA A 595 -23.48 -12.49 14.33
CA ALA A 595 -24.01 -11.26 13.73
C ALA A 595 -23.77 -11.22 12.22
N LEU A 596 -22.53 -11.51 11.78
CA LEU A 596 -22.19 -11.64 10.36
C LEU A 596 -23.01 -12.74 9.67
N THR A 597 -23.22 -13.88 10.34
CA THR A 597 -24.03 -14.98 9.79
C THR A 597 -25.48 -14.56 9.55
N GLN A 598 -26.08 -13.85 10.50
CA GLN A 598 -27.45 -13.35 10.36
C GLN A 598 -27.57 -12.34 9.22
N GLU A 599 -26.59 -11.44 9.07
CA GLU A 599 -26.56 -10.50 7.95
C GLU A 599 -26.40 -11.21 6.61
N MET A 600 -25.52 -12.20 6.49
CA MET A 600 -25.41 -12.99 5.26
C MET A 600 -26.72 -13.69 4.91
N LYS A 601 -27.44 -14.26 5.89
CA LYS A 601 -28.78 -14.84 5.65
C LYS A 601 -29.75 -13.79 5.11
N LYS A 602 -29.82 -12.60 5.71
CA LYS A 602 -30.68 -11.49 5.24
C LYS A 602 -30.38 -11.14 3.77
N GLN A 603 -29.10 -11.04 3.40
CA GLN A 603 -28.71 -10.65 2.05
C GLN A 603 -28.92 -11.76 1.01
N ILE A 604 -28.66 -13.02 1.36
CA ILE A 604 -28.98 -14.18 0.50
C ILE A 604 -30.49 -14.24 0.24
N LYS A 605 -31.32 -14.05 1.28
CA LYS A 605 -32.77 -14.02 1.11
C LYS A 605 -33.20 -12.92 0.14
N ALA A 606 -32.65 -11.71 0.27
CA ALA A 606 -32.95 -10.61 -0.64
C ALA A 606 -32.61 -10.96 -2.10
N ALA A 607 -31.46 -11.58 -2.35
CA ALA A 607 -31.08 -12.03 -3.69
C ALA A 607 -32.05 -13.08 -4.26
N VAL A 608 -32.49 -14.03 -3.42
CA VAL A 608 -33.47 -15.06 -3.79
C VAL A 608 -34.84 -14.45 -4.09
N ASP A 609 -35.32 -13.52 -3.26
CA ASP A 609 -36.59 -12.80 -3.47
C ASP A 609 -36.54 -11.97 -4.78
N GLU A 610 -35.38 -11.39 -5.12
CA GLU A 610 -35.12 -10.69 -6.38
C GLU A 610 -34.94 -11.64 -7.59
N GLN A 611 -34.95 -12.96 -7.37
CA GLN A 611 -34.72 -13.98 -8.39
C GLN A 611 -33.38 -13.79 -9.15
N LYS A 612 -32.35 -13.33 -8.43
CA LYS A 612 -30.99 -13.17 -8.96
C LYS A 612 -30.08 -14.27 -8.41
N PRO A 613 -29.16 -14.81 -9.24
CA PRO A 613 -28.07 -15.61 -8.71
C PRO A 613 -27.18 -14.73 -7.84
N PHE A 614 -26.59 -15.30 -6.80
CA PHE A 614 -25.73 -14.55 -5.88
C PHE A 614 -24.31 -15.11 -5.79
N PHE A 615 -23.37 -14.19 -5.58
CA PHE A 615 -22.01 -14.49 -5.14
C PHE A 615 -21.90 -13.97 -3.71
N ALA A 616 -22.04 -14.88 -2.75
CA ALA A 616 -21.95 -14.61 -1.33
C ALA A 616 -20.52 -14.89 -0.85
N TYR A 617 -19.77 -13.82 -0.65
CA TYR A 617 -18.44 -13.86 -0.05
C TYR A 617 -18.58 -13.69 1.47
N MET A 618 -18.64 -14.82 2.16
CA MET A 618 -18.68 -14.90 3.63
C MET A 618 -17.23 -14.96 4.14
N ALA A 619 -16.65 -13.80 4.41
CA ALA A 619 -15.26 -13.66 4.80
C ALA A 619 -15.16 -13.46 6.32
N HIS A 620 -15.16 -14.53 7.10
CA HIS A 620 -15.19 -14.42 8.56
C HIS A 620 -13.97 -13.67 9.11
N TYR A 621 -14.20 -12.88 10.17
CA TYR A 621 -13.13 -12.45 11.08
C TYR A 621 -12.78 -13.52 12.11
N ALA A 622 -13.67 -14.48 12.36
CA ALA A 622 -13.48 -15.55 13.33
C ALA A 622 -12.16 -16.28 13.09
N VAL A 623 -11.53 -16.76 14.18
CA VAL A 623 -10.24 -17.47 14.24
C VAL A 623 -9.00 -16.55 14.32
N HIS A 624 -9.05 -15.35 13.71
CA HIS A 624 -8.00 -14.33 13.90
C HIS A 624 -7.82 -13.96 15.38
N GLN A 625 -6.71 -13.30 15.70
CA GLN A 625 -6.35 -12.83 17.05
C GLN A 625 -7.49 -12.09 17.78
N ARG A 626 -7.37 -11.99 19.12
CA ARG A 626 -8.43 -11.87 20.16
C ARG A 626 -8.85 -13.21 20.78
N HIS A 627 -7.89 -14.14 20.87
CA HIS A 627 -8.07 -15.47 21.49
C HIS A 627 -8.31 -15.42 23.01
N ASP A 628 -8.34 -14.23 23.61
CA ASP A 628 -8.85 -13.97 24.96
C ASP A 628 -10.39 -14.05 25.04
N GLN A 629 -11.10 -14.04 23.92
CA GLN A 629 -12.57 -14.02 23.85
C GLN A 629 -13.14 -15.35 23.34
N PRO A 630 -13.78 -16.17 24.19
CA PRO A 630 -14.45 -17.39 23.72
C PRO A 630 -15.72 -17.06 22.92
N ASP A 631 -15.99 -17.84 21.87
CA ASP A 631 -17.27 -17.79 21.17
C ASP A 631 -18.33 -18.57 21.99
N PRO A 632 -19.38 -17.89 22.49
CA PRO A 632 -20.44 -18.54 23.27
C PRO A 632 -21.30 -19.54 22.46
N ASN A 633 -21.14 -19.58 21.12
CA ASN A 633 -21.74 -20.61 20.26
C ASN A 633 -20.90 -21.90 20.20
N GLY A 634 -19.66 -21.87 20.69
CA GLY A 634 -18.84 -23.06 20.91
C GLY A 634 -19.09 -23.69 22.29
N ASP A 635 -18.59 -24.92 22.45
CA ASP A 635 -18.66 -25.71 23.68
C ASP A 635 -17.66 -25.19 24.73
N THR A 636 -17.95 -23.97 25.22
CA THR A 636 -17.08 -23.23 26.13
C THR A 636 -16.82 -24.01 27.42
N GLU A 637 -17.83 -24.72 27.94
CA GLU A 637 -17.71 -25.53 29.15
C GLU A 637 -16.74 -26.70 28.95
N TYR A 638 -16.85 -27.43 27.83
CA TYR A 638 -15.92 -28.52 27.50
C TYR A 638 -14.47 -28.03 27.41
N TYR A 639 -14.20 -26.97 26.64
CA TYR A 639 -12.83 -26.51 26.43
C TYR A 639 -12.22 -25.87 27.68
N GLN A 640 -13.02 -25.22 28.54
CA GLN A 640 -12.55 -24.69 29.82
C GLN A 640 -12.30 -25.78 30.87
N ALA A 641 -13.00 -26.93 30.77
CA ALA A 641 -12.78 -28.08 31.65
C ALA A 641 -11.48 -28.85 31.34
N LEU A 642 -10.88 -28.64 30.16
CA LEU A 642 -9.56 -29.17 29.80
C LEU A 642 -8.49 -28.40 30.59
N GLN A 643 -8.12 -28.92 31.77
CA GLN A 643 -7.20 -28.25 32.71
C GLN A 643 -5.83 -27.88 32.08
N PRO A 644 -5.19 -26.78 32.53
CA PRO A 644 -3.81 -26.47 32.14
C PRO A 644 -2.85 -27.59 32.58
N GLY A 645 -2.07 -28.12 31.63
CA GLY A 645 -1.09 -29.19 31.87
C GLY A 645 -1.40 -30.54 31.22
N ARG A 646 -2.49 -30.69 30.46
CA ARG A 646 -2.70 -31.86 29.60
C ARG A 646 -1.81 -31.71 28.36
N THR A 647 -0.87 -32.64 28.16
CA THR A 647 0.08 -32.70 27.05
C THR A 647 -0.31 -33.76 26.03
N ASP A 648 -1.59 -33.81 25.66
CA ASP A 648 -2.18 -34.84 24.79
C ASP A 648 -1.98 -34.60 23.28
N PHE A 649 -1.39 -33.47 22.86
CA PHE A 649 -0.84 -33.32 21.52
C PHE A 649 0.62 -33.79 21.47
N GLU A 650 1.07 -34.30 20.30
CA GLU A 650 2.46 -34.69 20.09
C GLU A 650 3.42 -33.56 20.50
N GLY A 651 4.24 -33.83 21.53
CA GLY A 651 5.32 -32.96 22.00
C GLY A 651 4.88 -31.75 22.86
N ASN A 652 4.72 -31.95 24.17
CA ASN A 652 4.74 -30.88 25.19
C ASN A 652 3.90 -29.61 24.85
N VAL A 653 2.73 -29.77 24.23
CA VAL A 653 1.78 -28.67 24.01
C VAL A 653 0.96 -28.50 25.29
N ASN A 654 0.87 -27.28 25.81
CA ASN A 654 0.05 -26.98 26.98
C ASN A 654 -1.28 -26.35 26.54
N ILE A 655 -2.40 -27.03 26.76
CA ILE A 655 -3.75 -26.47 26.56
C ILE A 655 -3.96 -25.35 27.61
N ASN A 656 -3.75 -24.10 27.18
CA ASN A 656 -4.09 -22.93 27.97
C ASN A 656 -5.49 -22.40 27.58
N GLN A 657 -5.99 -21.43 28.33
CA GLN A 657 -7.30 -20.84 28.11
C GLN A 657 -7.49 -20.27 26.70
N ASN A 658 -6.44 -19.66 26.11
CA ASN A 658 -6.52 -19.09 24.76
C ASN A 658 -6.69 -20.16 23.68
N ILE A 659 -6.11 -21.35 23.86
CA ILE A 659 -6.31 -22.48 22.94
C ILE A 659 -7.75 -23.00 23.02
N GLY A 660 -8.32 -23.08 24.23
CA GLY A 660 -9.74 -23.41 24.41
C GLY A 660 -10.67 -22.38 23.77
N ASN A 661 -10.41 -21.09 23.97
CA ASN A 661 -11.15 -20.01 23.32
C ASN A 661 -11.00 -20.05 21.79
N PHE A 662 -9.80 -20.31 21.27
CA PHE A 662 -9.58 -20.51 19.83
C PHE A 662 -10.43 -21.66 19.28
N ALA A 663 -10.50 -22.79 20.00
CA ALA A 663 -11.34 -23.92 19.61
C ALA A 663 -12.85 -23.57 19.61
N THR A 664 -13.30 -22.70 20.54
CA THR A 664 -14.67 -22.17 20.49
C THR A 664 -14.92 -21.27 19.27
N LEU A 665 -13.94 -20.45 18.85
CA LEU A 665 -14.04 -19.64 17.62
C LEU A 665 -14.14 -20.53 16.38
N ILE A 666 -13.35 -21.61 16.30
CA ILE A 666 -13.44 -22.62 15.24
C ILE A 666 -14.84 -23.25 15.20
N GLN A 667 -15.38 -23.64 16.35
CA GLN A 667 -16.71 -24.24 16.43
C GLN A 667 -17.84 -23.23 16.10
N GLY A 668 -17.70 -21.97 16.50
CA GLY A 668 -18.63 -20.90 16.13
C GLY A 668 -18.63 -20.60 14.63
N MET A 669 -17.45 -20.61 14.01
CA MET A 669 -17.29 -20.53 12.56
C MET A 669 -17.92 -21.72 11.84
N ASP A 670 -17.69 -22.95 12.31
CA ASP A 670 -18.32 -24.14 11.74
C ASP A 670 -19.86 -24.09 11.85
N LYS A 671 -20.38 -23.65 13.00
CA LYS A 671 -21.82 -23.43 13.16
C LYS A 671 -22.35 -22.42 12.14
N SER A 672 -21.61 -21.35 11.84
CA SER A 672 -21.98 -20.38 10.79
C SER A 672 -22.11 -21.04 9.42
N LEU A 673 -21.16 -21.90 9.04
CA LEU A 673 -21.23 -22.69 7.80
C LEU A 673 -22.50 -23.58 7.78
N GLY A 674 -22.75 -24.28 8.88
CA GLY A 674 -23.94 -25.13 9.05
C GLY A 674 -25.25 -24.35 8.88
N ASP A 675 -25.35 -23.24 9.62
CA ASP A 675 -26.49 -22.33 9.62
C ASP A 675 -26.80 -21.78 8.21
N LEU A 676 -25.77 -21.44 7.42
CA LEU A 676 -25.94 -20.95 6.04
C LEU A 676 -26.40 -22.05 5.09
N MET A 677 -25.78 -23.23 5.15
CA MET A 677 -26.19 -24.38 4.35
C MET A 677 -27.64 -24.79 4.63
N ASP A 678 -28.05 -24.82 5.90
CA ASP A 678 -29.42 -25.15 6.30
C ASP A 678 -30.40 -24.09 5.80
N TYR A 679 -30.02 -22.81 5.90
CA TYR A 679 -30.85 -21.71 5.41
C TYR A 679 -31.00 -21.71 3.89
N LEU A 680 -29.96 -22.06 3.14
CA LEU A 680 -30.05 -22.26 1.68
C LEU A 680 -31.04 -23.39 1.33
N GLN A 681 -31.13 -24.42 2.18
CA GLN A 681 -32.09 -25.50 2.01
C GLN A 681 -33.51 -25.04 2.33
N GLU A 682 -33.70 -24.25 3.39
CA GLU A 682 -34.99 -23.62 3.72
C GLU A 682 -35.52 -22.72 2.59
N LEU A 683 -34.63 -21.97 1.93
CA LEU A 683 -34.96 -21.13 0.78
C LEU A 683 -35.17 -21.92 -0.53
N GLY A 684 -34.92 -23.24 -0.53
CA GLY A 684 -35.10 -24.08 -1.71
C GLY A 684 -34.06 -23.85 -2.82
N VAL A 685 -32.88 -23.30 -2.49
CA VAL A 685 -31.81 -23.00 -3.47
C VAL A 685 -30.51 -23.78 -3.21
N ALA A 686 -30.46 -24.63 -2.17
CA ALA A 686 -29.24 -25.35 -1.79
C ALA A 686 -28.70 -26.31 -2.86
N ASP A 687 -29.55 -26.92 -3.68
CA ASP A 687 -29.14 -27.86 -4.72
C ASP A 687 -28.53 -27.20 -5.97
N LYS A 688 -28.64 -25.87 -6.07
CA LYS A 688 -27.95 -25.05 -7.07
C LYS A 688 -26.95 -24.07 -6.47
N THR A 689 -26.57 -24.25 -5.21
CA THR A 689 -25.59 -23.38 -4.54
C THR A 689 -24.29 -24.12 -4.31
N LEU A 690 -23.25 -23.70 -5.01
CA LEU A 690 -21.88 -24.15 -4.83
C LEU A 690 -21.32 -23.56 -3.54
N VAL A 691 -20.73 -24.37 -2.69
CA VAL A 691 -20.04 -23.95 -1.46
C VAL A 691 -18.55 -24.24 -1.64
N ILE A 692 -17.75 -23.19 -1.54
CA ILE A 692 -16.28 -23.27 -1.52
C ILE A 692 -15.84 -22.81 -0.14
N PHE A 693 -15.35 -23.75 0.66
CA PHE A 693 -14.74 -23.46 1.96
C PHE A 693 -13.23 -23.37 1.80
N MET A 694 -12.60 -22.31 2.32
CA MET A 694 -11.14 -22.18 2.33
C MET A 694 -10.63 -21.19 3.38
N SER A 695 -9.30 -21.08 3.54
CA SER A 695 -8.65 -20.05 4.36
C SER A 695 -7.72 -19.15 3.55
N ASP A 696 -7.43 -17.94 4.03
CA ASP A 696 -6.60 -16.95 3.33
C ASP A 696 -5.09 -17.12 3.55
N ASN A 697 -4.67 -17.87 4.58
CA ASN A 697 -3.28 -18.21 4.86
C ASN A 697 -3.19 -19.37 5.86
N GLY A 698 -1.97 -19.79 6.20
CA GLY A 698 -1.72 -20.74 7.27
C GLY A 698 -2.22 -20.26 8.64
N GLY A 699 -2.38 -21.20 9.57
CA GLY A 699 -3.02 -20.96 10.88
C GLY A 699 -2.20 -20.06 11.81
N ASP A 700 -2.88 -19.27 12.64
CA ASP A 700 -2.26 -18.41 13.68
C ASP A 700 -2.57 -18.88 15.12
N SER A 701 -2.97 -20.16 15.28
CA SER A 701 -3.36 -20.77 16.55
C SER A 701 -2.36 -20.48 17.69
N PRO A 702 -2.82 -20.18 18.92
CA PRO A 702 -1.99 -19.78 20.05
C PRO A 702 -1.26 -20.96 20.74
N ILE A 703 -1.17 -22.11 20.07
CA ILE A 703 -0.44 -23.30 20.54
C ILE A 703 1.07 -23.01 20.63
N GLN A 704 1.66 -23.20 21.81
CA GLN A 704 3.11 -23.12 22.02
C GLN A 704 3.67 -24.52 22.34
N GLN A 705 4.66 -24.99 21.56
CA GLN A 705 5.44 -26.18 21.91
C GLN A 705 6.58 -25.79 22.86
N GLY A 706 6.88 -26.67 23.82
CA GLY A 706 8.03 -26.54 24.72
C GLY A 706 9.38 -26.47 23.98
N SER A 707 10.38 -25.85 24.62
CA SER A 707 11.67 -25.51 24.03
C SER A 707 12.52 -26.73 23.62
N SER A 708 12.66 -27.00 22.31
CA SER A 708 13.83 -27.74 21.79
C SER A 708 15.03 -26.78 21.73
N ARG A 709 16.25 -27.16 22.15
CA ARG A 709 17.35 -26.16 22.26
C ARG A 709 17.98 -25.71 20.93
N ASN A 710 17.62 -26.32 19.80
CA ASN A 710 18.37 -26.19 18.53
C ASN A 710 17.59 -25.56 17.36
N MET A 711 16.36 -25.06 17.55
CA MET A 711 15.62 -24.29 16.53
C MET A 711 15.20 -22.91 17.05
N PRO A 712 14.97 -21.90 16.20
CA PRO A 712 14.41 -20.62 16.63
C PRO A 712 12.94 -20.74 17.04
N MET A 713 12.47 -19.99 18.05
CA MET A 713 11.05 -20.01 18.47
C MET A 713 10.07 -19.75 17.31
N VAL A 714 10.42 -18.85 16.39
CA VAL A 714 9.61 -18.53 15.19
C VAL A 714 9.41 -19.71 14.24
N GLU A 715 10.25 -20.75 14.31
CA GLU A 715 10.18 -21.97 13.47
C GLU A 715 9.69 -23.21 14.23
N LYS A 716 9.57 -23.12 15.56
CA LYS A 716 9.21 -24.23 16.46
C LYS A 716 7.71 -24.39 16.67
N VAL A 717 6.89 -23.44 16.23
CA VAL A 717 5.46 -23.44 16.52
C VAL A 717 4.74 -24.37 15.54
N SER A 718 4.41 -25.58 16.01
CA SER A 718 3.67 -26.61 15.27
C SER A 718 2.17 -26.58 15.55
N ALA A 719 1.55 -25.40 15.54
CA ALA A 719 0.13 -25.23 15.82
C ALA A 719 -0.80 -25.95 14.80
N ILE A 720 -0.21 -26.62 13.80
CA ILE A 720 -0.85 -27.28 12.65
C ILE A 720 -0.14 -28.62 12.35
N ALA A 721 0.33 -29.33 13.38
CA ALA A 721 1.03 -30.61 13.23
C ALA A 721 0.24 -31.60 12.35
N PRO A 722 0.87 -32.31 11.38
CA PRO A 722 2.32 -32.51 11.25
C PRO A 722 3.06 -31.43 10.46
N LEU A 723 2.38 -30.38 9.98
CA LEU A 723 3.02 -29.34 9.19
C LEU A 723 3.90 -28.45 10.07
N ARG A 724 5.02 -27.98 9.50
CA ARG A 724 5.92 -27.04 10.16
C ARG A 724 5.51 -25.60 9.91
N GLY A 725 5.72 -24.75 10.91
CA GLY A 725 5.45 -23.32 10.83
C GLY A 725 3.96 -22.97 11.00
N ARG A 726 3.69 -21.68 10.79
CA ARG A 726 2.38 -21.02 10.97
C ARG A 726 2.28 -19.85 10.00
N LYS A 727 1.19 -19.06 10.05
CA LYS A 727 1.06 -17.76 9.37
C LYS A 727 2.40 -17.00 9.26
N GLY A 728 2.71 -16.50 8.07
CA GLY A 728 3.92 -15.75 7.76
C GLY A 728 5.19 -16.59 7.52
N ASN A 729 5.20 -17.90 7.80
CA ASN A 729 6.35 -18.78 7.55
C ASN A 729 6.38 -19.33 6.11
N ARG A 730 7.60 -19.64 5.67
CA ARG A 730 7.95 -20.34 4.41
C ARG A 730 7.55 -21.83 4.35
N TYR A 731 7.34 -22.44 5.50
CA TYR A 731 7.00 -23.86 5.63
C TYR A 731 5.52 -24.14 5.31
N GLU A 732 5.14 -25.40 5.14
CA GLU A 732 3.80 -25.86 4.74
C GLU A 732 2.70 -25.31 5.66
N GLY A 733 2.93 -25.20 6.96
CA GLY A 733 1.96 -24.66 7.93
C GLY A 733 1.66 -23.17 7.75
N GLY A 734 2.46 -22.44 6.98
CA GLY A 734 2.22 -21.03 6.65
C GLY A 734 1.37 -20.80 5.40
N THR A 735 1.28 -21.79 4.50
CA THR A 735 0.72 -21.61 3.15
C THR A 735 -0.28 -22.70 2.74
N ARG A 736 -0.18 -23.93 3.26
CA ARG A 736 -1.16 -24.99 3.01
C ARG A 736 -2.42 -24.76 3.85
N ILE A 737 -3.57 -24.74 3.19
CA ILE A 737 -4.86 -24.35 3.77
C ILE A 737 -5.90 -25.49 3.63
N PRO A 738 -6.91 -25.57 4.51
CA PRO A 738 -8.05 -26.45 4.27
C PRO A 738 -8.86 -25.93 3.08
N MET A 739 -9.25 -26.80 2.15
CA MET A 739 -10.16 -26.44 1.05
C MET A 739 -11.16 -27.57 0.79
N ILE A 740 -12.45 -27.24 0.77
CA ILE A 740 -13.55 -28.16 0.49
C ILE A 740 -14.49 -27.50 -0.51
N VAL A 741 -14.84 -28.22 -1.56
CA VAL A 741 -15.79 -27.78 -2.58
C VAL A 741 -16.94 -28.79 -2.64
N GLY A 742 -18.17 -28.30 -2.56
CA GLY A 742 -19.35 -29.17 -2.64
C GLY A 742 -20.63 -28.37 -2.87
N TRP A 743 -21.70 -29.08 -3.21
CA TRP A 743 -23.03 -28.49 -3.26
C TRP A 743 -23.59 -28.35 -1.83
N ALA A 744 -24.26 -27.24 -1.53
CA ALA A 744 -24.89 -27.05 -0.22
C ALA A 744 -25.87 -28.20 0.09
N LYS A 745 -26.53 -28.72 -0.96
CA LYS A 745 -27.27 -29.99 -0.95
C LYS A 745 -26.98 -30.80 -2.21
N VAL A 746 -26.63 -32.07 -2.04
CA VAL A 746 -26.48 -33.01 -3.16
C VAL A 746 -27.86 -33.33 -3.76
N ASN A 747 -27.98 -33.18 -5.08
CA ASN A 747 -29.15 -33.56 -5.87
C ASN A 747 -28.70 -33.91 -7.29
N ALA A 748 -28.45 -35.19 -7.55
CA ALA A 748 -27.96 -35.67 -8.86
C ALA A 748 -28.93 -35.40 -10.04
N SER A 749 -30.19 -35.07 -9.75
CA SER A 749 -31.19 -34.69 -10.76
C SER A 749 -31.16 -33.20 -11.11
N ALA A 750 -30.49 -32.36 -10.33
CA ALA A 750 -30.36 -30.94 -10.62
C ALA A 750 -29.45 -30.75 -11.84
N PRO A 751 -29.88 -30.02 -12.89
CA PRO A 751 -29.11 -29.92 -14.13
C PRO A 751 -27.67 -29.42 -13.95
N ILE A 752 -27.46 -28.45 -13.05
CA ILE A 752 -26.10 -27.94 -12.79
C ILE A 752 -25.18 -29.00 -12.15
N GLN A 753 -25.74 -29.92 -11.36
CA GLN A 753 -24.98 -31.04 -10.78
C GLN A 753 -24.77 -32.17 -11.79
N GLN A 754 -25.53 -32.22 -12.89
CA GLN A 754 -25.23 -33.10 -14.02
C GLN A 754 -24.07 -32.56 -14.85
N GLU A 755 -23.95 -31.23 -14.98
CA GLU A 755 -22.81 -30.58 -15.63
C GLU A 755 -21.54 -30.63 -14.76
N TYR A 756 -21.70 -30.46 -13.44
CA TYR A 756 -20.61 -30.52 -12.45
C TYR A 756 -20.95 -31.52 -11.32
N PRO A 757 -20.81 -32.83 -11.58
CA PRO A 757 -21.07 -33.89 -10.60
C PRO A 757 -19.92 -34.01 -9.61
N ILE A 758 -19.79 -33.02 -8.71
CA ILE A 758 -18.70 -32.95 -7.72
C ILE A 758 -18.60 -34.30 -6.98
N PRO A 759 -17.42 -34.97 -7.04
CA PRO A 759 -17.22 -36.23 -6.34
C PRO A 759 -17.47 -36.07 -4.84
N GLN A 760 -18.20 -37.02 -4.24
CA GLN A 760 -18.60 -36.97 -2.83
C GLN A 760 -17.69 -37.81 -1.96
N ASN A 761 -17.28 -37.26 -0.81
CA ASN A 761 -16.38 -37.93 0.14
C ASN A 761 -15.06 -38.37 -0.52
N VAL A 762 -14.58 -37.58 -1.49
CA VAL A 762 -13.32 -37.81 -2.20
C VAL A 762 -12.28 -36.80 -1.71
N ALA A 763 -11.01 -37.22 -1.70
CA ALA A 763 -9.88 -36.32 -1.58
C ALA A 763 -9.14 -36.25 -2.92
N ASN A 764 -8.82 -35.05 -3.36
CA ASN A 764 -7.86 -34.81 -4.44
C ASN A 764 -6.53 -34.34 -3.82
N HIS A 765 -5.43 -34.87 -4.35
CA HIS A 765 -4.08 -34.66 -3.85
C HIS A 765 -3.24 -33.77 -4.76
N ASP A 766 -3.84 -33.18 -5.79
CA ASP A 766 -3.16 -32.29 -6.72
C ASP A 766 -2.96 -30.92 -6.08
N ILE A 767 -1.91 -30.22 -6.52
CA ILE A 767 -1.63 -28.86 -6.06
C ILE A 767 -2.67 -27.93 -6.67
N VAL A 768 -3.38 -27.20 -5.80
CA VAL A 768 -4.30 -26.10 -6.14
C VAL A 768 -3.99 -24.88 -5.29
N ALA A 769 -4.40 -23.69 -5.75
CA ALA A 769 -4.08 -22.42 -5.14
C ALA A 769 -5.32 -21.51 -5.03
N ILE A 770 -5.28 -20.59 -4.07
CA ILE A 770 -6.37 -19.64 -3.82
C ILE A 770 -6.74 -18.79 -5.05
N TRP A 771 -5.75 -18.47 -5.90
CA TRP A 771 -5.95 -17.69 -7.12
C TRP A 771 -6.56 -18.50 -8.27
N ASP A 772 -6.66 -19.83 -8.18
CA ASP A 772 -7.35 -20.67 -9.17
C ASP A 772 -8.87 -20.48 -9.13
N ILE A 773 -9.42 -19.99 -8.01
CA ILE A 773 -10.87 -19.76 -7.84
C ILE A 773 -11.40 -18.74 -8.85
N TYR A 774 -10.61 -17.72 -9.20
CA TYR A 774 -11.01 -16.70 -10.16
C TYR A 774 -11.33 -17.31 -11.54
N PRO A 775 -10.38 -17.94 -12.27
CA PRO A 775 -10.66 -18.53 -13.58
C PRO A 775 -11.62 -19.72 -13.49
N THR A 776 -11.62 -20.47 -12.39
CA THR A 776 -12.54 -21.58 -12.18
C THR A 776 -14.00 -21.13 -12.16
N LEU A 777 -14.32 -20.08 -11.39
CA LEU A 777 -15.68 -19.55 -11.36
C LEU A 777 -16.06 -18.95 -12.70
N LEU A 778 -15.15 -18.27 -13.40
CA LEU A 778 -15.46 -17.77 -14.74
C LEU A 778 -15.75 -18.92 -15.72
N SER A 779 -14.93 -19.97 -15.73
CA SER A 779 -15.12 -21.16 -16.56
C SER A 779 -16.46 -21.84 -16.28
N MET A 780 -16.79 -22.09 -15.01
CA MET A 780 -18.06 -22.69 -14.60
C MET A 780 -19.28 -21.88 -15.09
N LEU A 781 -19.13 -20.56 -15.12
CA LEU A 781 -20.18 -19.61 -15.53
C LEU A 781 -20.13 -19.28 -17.02
N LYS A 782 -19.23 -19.92 -17.78
CA LYS A 782 -19.03 -19.68 -19.22
C LYS A 782 -18.68 -18.22 -19.51
N LEU A 783 -17.95 -17.60 -18.58
CA LEU A 783 -17.38 -16.26 -18.67
C LEU A 783 -15.91 -16.39 -19.11
N GLN A 784 -15.46 -15.45 -19.92
CA GLN A 784 -14.06 -15.33 -20.30
C GLN A 784 -13.34 -14.40 -19.32
N VAL A 785 -12.05 -14.65 -19.11
CA VAL A 785 -11.18 -13.69 -18.42
C VAL A 785 -11.17 -12.38 -19.23
N PRO A 786 -11.39 -11.21 -18.60
CA PRO A 786 -11.32 -9.93 -19.30
C PRO A 786 -9.96 -9.76 -20.01
N VAL A 787 -9.95 -9.20 -21.22
CA VAL A 787 -8.75 -9.10 -22.08
C VAL A 787 -7.57 -8.39 -21.39
N ASP A 788 -7.85 -7.42 -20.54
CA ASP A 788 -6.83 -6.64 -19.82
C ASP A 788 -6.46 -7.24 -18.45
N GLN A 789 -7.08 -8.37 -18.05
CA GLN A 789 -6.77 -9.07 -16.81
C GLN A 789 -5.81 -10.22 -17.07
N GLN A 790 -4.56 -10.05 -16.65
CA GLN A 790 -3.65 -11.18 -16.52
C GLN A 790 -4.05 -12.07 -15.33
N VAL A 791 -4.05 -13.38 -15.52
CA VAL A 791 -4.31 -14.36 -14.45
C VAL A 791 -3.16 -15.37 -14.40
N ASP A 792 -2.76 -15.74 -13.19
CA ASP A 792 -1.80 -16.83 -12.92
C ASP A 792 -2.51 -18.13 -12.50
N GLY A 793 -3.80 -18.04 -12.13
CA GLY A 793 -4.62 -19.21 -11.79
C GLY A 793 -5.00 -20.05 -13.00
N GLU A 794 -5.21 -21.34 -12.73
CA GLU A 794 -5.66 -22.32 -13.71
C GLU A 794 -7.08 -22.78 -13.35
N ASP A 795 -7.90 -23.14 -14.36
CA ASP A 795 -9.25 -23.64 -14.13
C ASP A 795 -9.22 -25.04 -13.50
N ILE A 796 -9.71 -25.15 -12.27
CA ILE A 796 -9.79 -26.42 -11.52
C ILE A 796 -11.18 -27.06 -11.57
N SER A 797 -12.12 -26.53 -12.38
CA SER A 797 -13.46 -27.10 -12.58
C SER A 797 -13.50 -28.52 -13.17
N PRO A 798 -12.49 -29.01 -13.92
CA PRO A 798 -12.44 -30.42 -14.32
C PRO A 798 -12.41 -31.40 -13.12
N TYR A 799 -11.79 -31.03 -11.98
CA TYR A 799 -11.88 -31.85 -10.77
C TYR A 799 -13.31 -31.91 -10.23
N PHE A 800 -14.11 -30.86 -10.42
CA PHE A 800 -15.51 -30.82 -10.03
C PHE A 800 -16.39 -31.70 -10.93
N LYS A 801 -15.89 -32.08 -12.11
CA LYS A 801 -16.52 -33.07 -13.00
C LYS A 801 -16.10 -34.50 -12.70
N GLY A 802 -15.19 -34.70 -11.75
CA GLY A 802 -14.64 -36.02 -11.40
C GLY A 802 -13.64 -36.57 -12.41
N GLU A 803 -13.03 -35.71 -13.22
CA GLU A 803 -12.03 -36.12 -14.19
C GLU A 803 -10.70 -36.47 -13.47
N ALA A 804 -10.14 -37.65 -13.78
CA ALA A 804 -9.08 -38.28 -12.97
C ALA A 804 -7.63 -37.89 -13.34
N SER A 805 -7.43 -36.94 -14.25
CA SER A 805 -6.10 -36.46 -14.68
C SER A 805 -5.65 -35.21 -13.92
N PHE A 806 -4.37 -34.85 -14.02
CA PHE A 806 -3.92 -33.53 -13.61
C PHE A 806 -4.54 -32.47 -14.52
N HIS A 807 -5.27 -31.53 -13.93
CA HIS A 807 -5.94 -30.42 -14.64
C HIS A 807 -5.37 -29.05 -14.31
N ARG A 808 -4.31 -29.04 -13.52
CA ARG A 808 -3.53 -27.87 -13.14
C ARG A 808 -2.06 -28.24 -13.19
N THR A 809 -1.20 -27.31 -13.56
CA THR A 809 0.24 -27.51 -13.48
C THR A 809 0.63 -27.82 -12.03
N GLN A 810 1.35 -28.92 -11.80
CA GLN A 810 1.68 -29.40 -10.45
C GLN A 810 2.85 -28.65 -9.83
N LYS A 811 2.78 -27.31 -9.86
CA LYS A 811 3.72 -26.38 -9.25
C LYS A 811 3.03 -25.24 -8.51
N ILE A 812 3.75 -24.65 -7.56
CA ILE A 812 3.36 -23.41 -6.88
C ILE A 812 4.61 -22.69 -6.36
N TYR A 813 4.56 -21.36 -6.31
CA TYR A 813 5.63 -20.55 -5.72
C TYR A 813 5.07 -19.40 -4.88
N HIS A 814 5.86 -18.99 -3.89
CA HIS A 814 5.57 -17.85 -3.04
C HIS A 814 6.78 -16.94 -2.95
N HIS A 815 6.53 -15.64 -2.98
CA HIS A 815 7.55 -14.61 -2.81
C HIS A 815 7.18 -13.73 -1.62
N TYR A 816 8.03 -13.74 -0.59
CA TYR A 816 7.79 -12.97 0.63
C TYR A 816 9.02 -12.11 0.97
N PRO A 817 9.21 -10.98 0.26
CA PRO A 817 10.37 -10.10 0.40
C PRO A 817 10.24 -9.17 1.62
N HIS A 818 9.77 -9.70 2.75
CA HIS A 818 9.39 -8.93 3.93
C HIS A 818 10.02 -9.44 5.22
N TYR A 819 10.18 -8.52 6.16
CA TYR A 819 10.36 -8.85 7.56
C TYR A 819 9.01 -8.96 8.27
N HIS A 820 8.69 -10.15 8.78
CA HIS A 820 7.53 -10.39 9.64
C HIS A 820 7.98 -11.02 10.96
N GLY A 821 7.22 -10.82 12.04
CA GLY A 821 7.53 -11.44 13.35
C GLY A 821 7.56 -12.97 13.35
N TYR A 822 7.04 -13.60 12.29
CA TYR A 822 6.96 -15.05 12.13
C TYR A 822 7.88 -15.60 11.02
N GLY A 823 8.44 -14.76 10.16
CA GLY A 823 9.26 -15.18 9.03
C GLY A 823 9.99 -14.01 8.39
N HIS A 824 11.17 -14.24 7.83
CA HIS A 824 12.04 -13.17 7.35
C HIS A 824 12.54 -13.49 5.95
N PHE A 825 12.21 -12.62 4.98
CA PHE A 825 12.74 -12.58 3.61
C PHE A 825 13.01 -13.95 3.00
N TYR A 826 12.03 -14.49 2.28
CA TYR A 826 12.16 -15.81 1.66
C TYR A 826 11.40 -15.92 0.34
N SER A 827 11.73 -16.96 -0.41
CA SER A 827 10.94 -17.40 -1.57
C SER A 827 10.87 -18.92 -1.58
N THR A 828 9.77 -19.48 -2.05
CA THR A 828 9.56 -20.93 -2.11
C THR A 828 9.04 -21.33 -3.47
N TYR A 829 9.44 -22.51 -3.92
CA TYR A 829 8.91 -23.17 -5.12
C TYR A 829 8.68 -24.63 -4.79
N ARG A 830 7.50 -25.15 -5.13
CA ARG A 830 7.15 -26.55 -5.01
C ARG A 830 6.77 -27.06 -6.39
N GLU A 831 7.28 -28.23 -6.75
CA GLU A 831 6.90 -28.98 -7.94
C GLU A 831 6.73 -30.45 -7.58
N GLY A 832 5.52 -30.96 -7.77
CA GLY A 832 5.12 -32.29 -7.34
C GLY A 832 5.42 -32.53 -5.85
N ASP A 833 6.26 -33.51 -5.58
CA ASP A 833 6.63 -33.91 -4.20
C ASP A 833 7.72 -33.03 -3.58
N TRP A 834 8.43 -32.21 -4.38
CA TRP A 834 9.61 -31.49 -3.92
C TRP A 834 9.34 -30.02 -3.69
N LYS A 835 9.95 -29.47 -2.64
CA LYS A 835 9.88 -28.05 -2.30
C LYS A 835 11.26 -27.50 -2.00
N VAL A 836 11.59 -26.38 -2.64
CA VAL A 836 12.78 -25.58 -2.39
C VAL A 836 12.40 -24.30 -1.64
N ILE A 837 13.26 -23.90 -0.72
CA ILE A 837 13.15 -22.65 0.03
C ILE A 837 14.47 -21.89 -0.10
N TYR A 838 14.38 -20.61 -0.47
CA TYR A 838 15.48 -19.67 -0.45
C TYR A 838 15.30 -18.69 0.72
N ASP A 839 16.26 -18.68 1.64
CA ASP A 839 16.32 -17.73 2.76
C ASP A 839 17.35 -16.64 2.46
N TYR A 840 16.89 -15.40 2.24
CA TYR A 840 17.75 -14.31 1.76
C TYR A 840 18.82 -13.95 2.79
N LEU A 841 18.48 -13.99 4.08
CA LEU A 841 19.39 -13.62 5.16
C LEU A 841 20.59 -14.56 5.28
N ASP A 842 20.45 -15.82 4.87
CA ASP A 842 21.50 -16.83 4.95
C ASP A 842 22.58 -16.63 3.86
N GLN A 843 22.29 -15.84 2.81
CA GLN A 843 23.25 -15.48 1.75
C GLN A 843 24.38 -14.55 2.23
N TYR A 844 24.17 -13.76 3.29
CA TYR A 844 25.09 -12.69 3.70
C TYR A 844 25.82 -13.03 5.01
N PRO A 845 27.12 -13.38 4.96
CA PRO A 845 27.90 -13.65 6.16
C PRO A 845 28.06 -12.38 7.01
N ASN A 846 27.92 -12.52 8.34
CA ASN A 846 28.03 -11.49 9.39
C ASN A 846 26.73 -10.85 9.91
N THR A 847 25.62 -11.59 10.03
CA THR A 847 24.47 -11.09 10.80
C THR A 847 24.29 -11.83 12.12
N ASP A 848 24.84 -11.25 13.20
CA ASP A 848 24.28 -11.45 14.52
C ASP A 848 22.95 -10.67 14.56
N LEU A 849 21.88 -11.27 14.03
CA LEU A 849 20.54 -10.71 14.13
C LEU A 849 20.09 -10.88 15.58
N TRP A 850 20.33 -9.85 16.38
CA TRP A 850 19.69 -9.67 17.67
C TRP A 850 18.21 -9.38 17.45
N THR A 851 17.38 -10.41 17.54
CA THR A 851 15.94 -10.21 17.70
C THR A 851 15.66 -9.74 19.12
N THR A 852 14.59 -8.97 19.32
CA THR A 852 14.11 -8.46 20.60
C THR A 852 13.79 -9.54 21.65
N TYR A 853 13.94 -10.83 21.32
CA TYR A 853 13.73 -11.97 22.20
C TYR A 853 15.01 -12.53 22.86
N ASN A 854 16.16 -11.82 22.83
CA ASN A 854 17.39 -12.19 23.56
C ASN A 854 17.97 -13.59 23.26
N GLU A 855 17.51 -14.28 22.20
CA GLU A 855 18.06 -15.54 21.72
C GLU A 855 18.67 -15.31 20.33
N GLY A 856 20.00 -15.18 20.28
CA GLY A 856 20.76 -14.78 19.10
C GLY A 856 20.53 -15.70 17.90
N TYR A 857 19.98 -15.14 16.83
CA TYR A 857 19.77 -15.84 15.58
C TYR A 857 21.05 -15.70 14.72
N LYS A 858 21.98 -16.65 14.87
CA LYS A 858 23.22 -16.70 14.08
C LYS A 858 22.95 -17.29 12.68
N THR A 859 22.95 -16.45 11.65
CA THR A 859 22.81 -16.82 10.23
C THR A 859 24.17 -16.93 9.51
N ALA A 860 25.26 -16.45 10.12
CA ALA A 860 26.57 -16.41 9.46
C ALA A 860 27.03 -17.79 8.98
N GLY A 861 27.20 -17.93 7.66
CA GLY A 861 27.76 -19.13 7.01
C GLY A 861 26.77 -20.26 6.70
N ARG A 862 25.46 -20.01 6.73
CA ARG A 862 24.45 -21.00 6.32
C ARG A 862 24.33 -21.07 4.80
N PHE A 863 23.98 -22.25 4.30
CA PHE A 863 23.60 -22.41 2.89
C PHE A 863 22.19 -21.84 2.72
N PRO A 864 21.96 -20.89 1.80
CA PRO A 864 20.67 -20.17 1.71
C PRO A 864 19.54 -21.02 1.14
N TRP A 865 19.87 -22.19 0.58
CA TRP A 865 18.95 -23.12 -0.03
C TRP A 865 18.60 -24.28 0.91
N LYS A 866 17.31 -24.61 0.98
CA LYS A 866 16.78 -25.82 1.63
C LYS A 866 15.93 -26.60 0.64
N LEU A 867 15.94 -27.94 0.76
CA LEU A 867 15.21 -28.84 -0.12
C LEU A 867 14.51 -29.91 0.69
N PHE A 868 13.20 -30.09 0.47
CA PHE A 868 12.37 -31.06 1.18
C PHE A 868 11.57 -31.91 0.19
N ASN A 869 11.43 -33.19 0.51
CA ASN A 869 10.48 -34.10 -0.14
C ASN A 869 9.24 -34.22 0.73
N LEU A 870 8.14 -33.59 0.33
CA LEU A 870 6.90 -33.51 1.10
C LEU A 870 6.10 -34.81 1.13
N LYS A 871 6.38 -35.76 0.23
CA LYS A 871 5.75 -37.08 0.24
C LYS A 871 6.24 -37.93 1.42
N ASP A 872 7.54 -37.86 1.69
CA ASP A 872 8.18 -38.64 2.76
C ASP A 872 8.42 -37.81 4.04
N ASP A 873 8.44 -36.48 3.94
CA ASP A 873 8.71 -35.53 5.02
C ASP A 873 7.78 -34.30 4.93
N ILE A 874 6.48 -34.52 5.13
CA ILE A 874 5.47 -33.44 5.18
C ILE A 874 5.77 -32.40 6.29
N SER A 875 6.58 -32.78 7.28
CA SER A 875 7.00 -31.93 8.39
C SER A 875 8.19 -31.03 8.08
N GLU A 876 8.79 -31.14 6.88
CA GLU A 876 9.96 -30.35 6.46
C GLU A 876 11.08 -30.38 7.53
N SER A 877 11.34 -31.58 8.05
CA SER A 877 12.26 -31.87 9.15
C SER A 877 13.66 -32.26 8.67
N LYS A 878 13.77 -32.81 7.46
CA LYS A 878 15.00 -33.32 6.86
C LYS A 878 15.35 -32.50 5.62
N ASP A 879 16.19 -31.48 5.82
CA ASP A 879 16.76 -30.70 4.71
C ASP A 879 17.76 -31.54 3.91
N GLN A 880 17.52 -31.68 2.61
CA GLN A 880 18.32 -32.45 1.66
C GLN A 880 19.14 -31.56 0.70
N ALA A 881 19.19 -30.25 0.89
CA ALA A 881 19.86 -29.34 -0.05
C ALA A 881 21.38 -29.59 -0.18
N ARG A 882 21.99 -30.22 0.83
CA ARG A 882 23.42 -30.60 0.84
C ARG A 882 23.66 -32.10 0.56
N ASP A 883 22.61 -32.86 0.26
CA ASP A 883 22.75 -34.26 -0.15
C ASP A 883 23.29 -34.29 -1.60
N PRO A 884 24.48 -34.86 -1.87
CA PRO A 884 25.03 -34.94 -3.22
C PRO A 884 24.07 -35.58 -4.23
N ALA A 885 23.25 -36.53 -3.79
CA ALA A 885 22.27 -37.18 -4.67
C ALA A 885 21.08 -36.28 -5.07
N GLN A 886 20.99 -35.07 -4.50
CA GLN A 886 19.89 -34.12 -4.73
C GLN A 886 20.35 -32.80 -5.35
N GLN A 887 21.65 -32.65 -5.65
CA GLN A 887 22.22 -31.39 -6.12
C GLN A 887 21.68 -30.95 -7.49
N GLU A 888 21.58 -31.86 -8.45
CA GLU A 888 20.92 -31.59 -9.75
C GLU A 888 19.48 -31.09 -9.54
N ARG A 889 18.70 -31.79 -8.71
CA ARG A 889 17.31 -31.39 -8.41
C ARG A 889 17.25 -30.00 -7.79
N LEU A 890 18.16 -29.69 -6.87
CA LEU A 890 18.23 -28.37 -6.27
C LEU A 890 18.52 -27.29 -7.32
N MET A 891 19.46 -27.53 -8.24
CA MET A 891 19.80 -26.60 -9.32
C MET A 891 18.59 -26.32 -10.21
N ARG A 892 17.93 -27.37 -10.74
CA ARG A 892 16.75 -27.24 -11.60
C ARG A 892 15.60 -26.49 -10.91
N MET A 893 15.31 -26.82 -9.64
CA MET A 893 14.24 -26.16 -8.89
C MET A 893 14.57 -24.72 -8.50
N ALA A 894 15.84 -24.41 -8.20
CA ALA A 894 16.29 -23.05 -7.95
C ALA A 894 16.12 -22.17 -9.19
N ARG A 895 16.49 -22.70 -10.37
CA ARG A 895 16.29 -22.05 -11.66
C ARG A 895 14.81 -21.81 -11.95
N ALA A 896 13.97 -22.84 -11.76
CA ALA A 896 12.52 -22.72 -11.93
C ALA A 896 11.92 -21.61 -11.05
N LEU A 897 12.31 -21.54 -9.77
CA LEU A 897 11.89 -20.45 -8.89
C LEU A 897 12.27 -19.07 -9.45
N MET A 898 13.50 -18.89 -9.93
CA MET A 898 13.95 -17.61 -10.48
C MET A 898 13.19 -17.23 -11.75
N ARG A 899 12.95 -18.20 -12.66
CA ARG A 899 12.15 -18.01 -13.88
C ARG A 899 10.71 -17.60 -13.56
N GLU A 900 10.06 -18.23 -12.57
CA GLU A 900 8.71 -17.84 -12.11
C GLU A 900 8.68 -16.40 -11.56
N LEU A 901 9.65 -16.04 -10.70
CA LEU A 901 9.71 -14.69 -10.13
C LEU A 901 10.00 -13.64 -11.20
N HIS A 902 10.85 -13.95 -12.19
CA HIS A 902 11.12 -13.08 -13.32
C HIS A 902 9.87 -12.88 -14.19
N GLY A 903 9.17 -13.97 -14.54
CA GLY A 903 7.92 -13.91 -15.31
C GLY A 903 6.76 -13.21 -14.57
N ALA A 904 6.84 -13.14 -13.24
CA ALA A 904 5.93 -12.36 -12.41
C ALA A 904 6.33 -10.87 -12.27
N ASP A 905 7.48 -10.44 -12.79
CA ASP A 905 8.06 -9.11 -12.53
C ASP A 905 8.14 -8.82 -11.01
N ALA A 906 8.62 -9.82 -10.25
CA ALA A 906 8.67 -9.78 -8.79
C ALA A 906 9.64 -8.72 -8.27
N GLN A 907 9.32 -8.13 -7.11
CA GLN A 907 10.17 -7.16 -6.44
C GLN A 907 10.98 -7.80 -5.32
N TYR A 908 12.29 -7.60 -5.32
CA TYR A 908 13.20 -8.25 -4.37
C TYR A 908 13.55 -7.36 -3.16
N PRO A 909 13.99 -7.94 -2.03
CA PRO A 909 14.46 -7.18 -0.87
C PRO A 909 15.62 -6.24 -1.22
N LEU A 910 15.74 -5.14 -0.50
CA LEU A 910 16.78 -4.13 -0.67
C LEU A 910 17.85 -4.28 0.41
N LEU A 911 19.13 -4.26 0.02
CA LEU A 911 20.27 -4.31 0.94
C LEU A 911 20.54 -2.96 1.57
N LYS A 912 20.81 -2.96 2.88
CA LYS A 912 21.10 -1.77 3.69
C LYS A 912 22.49 -1.81 4.30
N ARG A 913 23.13 -0.64 4.31
CA ARG A 913 24.36 -0.37 5.08
C ARG A 913 24.29 1.03 5.67
N ASN A 914 24.44 1.15 6.99
CA ASN A 914 24.35 2.43 7.72
C ASN A 914 23.08 3.24 7.39
N GLY A 915 21.93 2.55 7.33
CA GLY A 915 20.64 3.16 7.03
C GLY A 915 20.38 3.49 5.56
N LYS A 916 21.37 3.35 4.67
CA LYS A 916 21.23 3.63 3.22
C LYS A 916 21.03 2.35 2.42
N ILE A 917 20.20 2.42 1.38
CA ILE A 917 20.08 1.36 0.37
C ILE A 917 21.37 1.31 -0.45
N ILE A 918 21.94 0.12 -0.61
CA ILE A 918 23.18 -0.09 -1.38
C ILE A 918 23.01 -1.06 -2.56
N GLY A 919 21.84 -1.67 -2.71
CA GLY A 919 21.54 -2.58 -3.81
C GLY A 919 20.30 -3.43 -3.54
N THR A 920 20.05 -4.37 -4.44
CA THR A 920 18.94 -5.32 -4.37
C THR A 920 19.50 -6.72 -4.03
N ALA A 921 18.84 -7.42 -3.11
CA ALA A 921 19.18 -8.79 -2.75
C ALA A 921 18.47 -9.75 -3.71
N TYR A 922 19.08 -10.03 -4.85
CA TYR A 922 18.58 -11.05 -5.78
C TYR A 922 18.88 -12.47 -5.26
N ILE A 923 18.03 -13.43 -5.65
CA ILE A 923 18.31 -14.86 -5.49
C ILE A 923 19.49 -15.20 -6.39
N ARG A 924 20.37 -16.10 -5.94
CA ARG A 924 21.49 -16.63 -6.75
C ARG A 924 21.40 -18.14 -6.83
N MET A 925 21.83 -18.70 -7.97
CA MET A 925 21.96 -20.15 -8.13
C MET A 925 22.76 -20.76 -6.97
N PRO A 926 22.40 -21.99 -6.53
CA PRO A 926 23.16 -22.71 -5.53
C PRO A 926 24.65 -22.79 -5.90
N ASP A 927 25.54 -22.54 -4.93
CA ASP A 927 27.00 -22.60 -5.12
C ASP A 927 27.47 -24.08 -5.17
N LEU A 928 27.23 -24.72 -6.32
CA LEU A 928 27.50 -26.12 -6.61
C LEU A 928 28.25 -26.21 -7.97
N PRO A 929 29.57 -25.96 -8.00
CA PRO A 929 30.34 -25.71 -9.24
C PRO A 929 30.50 -26.91 -10.16
N ASP A 930 30.27 -28.13 -9.65
CA ASP A 930 30.47 -29.38 -10.40
C ASP A 930 29.17 -30.00 -10.91
N VAL A 931 28.02 -29.34 -10.68
CA VAL A 931 26.72 -29.85 -11.14
C VAL A 931 26.52 -29.47 -12.61
N ASP A 932 26.27 -30.49 -13.42
CA ASP A 932 25.86 -30.44 -14.83
C ASP A 932 24.53 -31.18 -14.88
N SER A 933 23.44 -30.42 -14.96
CA SER A 933 22.09 -30.92 -14.78
C SER A 933 21.59 -31.66 -16.01
N ASP A 934 21.93 -31.22 -17.22
CA ASP A 934 21.46 -31.82 -18.46
C ASP A 934 22.43 -32.86 -19.06
N GLY A 935 23.65 -32.93 -18.53
CA GLY A 935 24.66 -33.94 -18.86
C GLY A 935 25.39 -33.67 -20.16
N ASP A 936 25.42 -32.42 -20.64
CA ASP A 936 26.10 -32.04 -21.88
C ASP A 936 27.63 -31.90 -21.72
N GLY A 937 28.12 -31.92 -20.48
CA GLY A 937 29.53 -31.78 -20.12
C GLY A 937 29.95 -30.37 -19.70
N VAL A 938 29.02 -29.42 -19.62
CA VAL A 938 29.22 -28.04 -19.15
C VAL A 938 28.48 -27.87 -17.82
N PRO A 939 29.16 -27.49 -16.71
CA PRO A 939 28.47 -27.23 -15.45
C PRO A 939 27.47 -26.07 -15.54
N ASP A 940 26.34 -26.19 -14.84
CA ASP A 940 25.24 -25.21 -14.83
C ASP A 940 25.69 -23.78 -14.49
N LEU A 941 26.67 -23.62 -13.59
CA LEU A 941 27.20 -22.31 -13.18
C LEU A 941 28.16 -21.69 -14.22
N ILE A 942 28.57 -22.47 -15.22
CA ILE A 942 29.30 -21.96 -16.39
C ILE A 942 28.30 -21.50 -17.46
N GLU A 943 27.22 -22.26 -17.65
CA GLU A 943 26.15 -21.92 -18.59
C GLU A 943 25.36 -20.69 -18.14
N ASP A 944 25.04 -20.59 -16.84
CA ASP A 944 24.50 -19.40 -16.18
C ASP A 944 25.60 -18.71 -15.37
N ALA A 945 26.56 -18.12 -16.08
CA ALA A 945 27.77 -17.52 -15.48
C ALA A 945 27.46 -16.37 -14.52
N ASN A 946 26.30 -15.73 -14.68
CA ASN A 946 25.87 -14.62 -13.85
C ASN A 946 25.00 -15.07 -12.65
N GLY A 947 24.52 -16.32 -12.67
CA GLY A 947 23.85 -17.01 -11.59
C GLY A 947 22.41 -16.52 -11.33
N ASN A 948 21.74 -15.98 -12.36
CA ASN A 948 20.39 -15.42 -12.26
C ASN A 948 19.26 -16.41 -12.59
N GLY A 949 19.60 -17.61 -13.04
CA GLY A 949 18.67 -18.68 -13.43
C GLY A 949 17.89 -18.44 -14.73
N LEU A 950 18.21 -17.39 -15.47
CA LEU A 950 17.65 -17.08 -16.79
C LEU A 950 18.58 -17.60 -17.88
N ILE A 951 18.17 -17.42 -19.13
CA ILE A 951 19.01 -17.72 -20.31
C ILE A 951 19.29 -16.36 -20.95
N ASP A 952 20.46 -15.80 -20.69
CA ASP A 952 20.85 -14.51 -21.24
C ASP A 952 21.45 -14.64 -22.66
N PRO A 953 21.48 -13.56 -23.46
CA PRO A 953 22.07 -13.61 -24.80
C PRO A 953 23.53 -14.10 -24.77
N GLY A 954 23.77 -15.28 -25.35
CA GLY A 954 25.09 -15.91 -25.41
C GLY A 954 25.33 -17.02 -24.39
N GLU A 955 24.35 -17.31 -23.52
CA GLU A 955 24.34 -18.47 -22.63
C GLU A 955 23.68 -19.69 -23.31
N THR A 956 24.09 -20.90 -22.92
CA THR A 956 23.35 -22.14 -23.20
C THR A 956 22.24 -22.33 -22.15
N ASP A 957 21.31 -23.26 -22.38
CA ASP A 957 20.22 -23.51 -21.43
C ASP A 957 20.61 -24.72 -20.56
N PRO A 958 20.89 -24.54 -19.25
CA PRO A 958 21.37 -25.63 -18.40
C PRO A 958 20.28 -26.66 -18.01
N ASP A 959 19.19 -26.69 -18.78
CA ASP A 959 18.13 -27.69 -18.73
C ASP A 959 17.91 -28.41 -20.08
N ASP A 960 18.61 -28.01 -21.15
CA ASP A 960 18.47 -28.53 -22.51
C ASP A 960 19.84 -28.93 -23.09
N PRO A 961 20.15 -30.24 -23.15
CA PRO A 961 21.45 -30.71 -23.61
C PRO A 961 21.66 -30.53 -25.13
N SER A 962 20.67 -30.00 -25.84
CA SER A 962 20.77 -29.62 -27.25
C SER A 962 21.06 -28.14 -27.46
N SER A 963 21.09 -27.35 -26.39
CA SER A 963 21.42 -25.93 -26.45
C SER A 963 22.87 -25.74 -26.88
N VAL A 964 23.07 -25.00 -27.98
CA VAL A 964 24.41 -24.72 -28.51
C VAL A 964 24.55 -23.23 -28.78
N VAL A 965 25.59 -22.62 -28.20
CA VAL A 965 26.00 -21.27 -28.59
C VAL A 965 26.77 -21.39 -29.91
N PRO A 966 26.34 -20.71 -30.99
CA PRO A 966 27.16 -20.60 -32.20
C PRO A 966 28.45 -19.89 -31.82
N ILE A 967 29.58 -20.58 -31.93
CA ILE A 967 30.90 -19.94 -31.79
C ILE A 967 30.98 -18.87 -32.88
N GLN A 968 30.92 -17.59 -32.51
CA GLN A 968 31.38 -16.52 -33.40
C GLN A 968 32.90 -16.63 -33.50
N GLU A 969 33.38 -16.99 -34.69
CA GLU A 969 34.82 -16.99 -35.07
C GLU A 969 35.48 -15.61 -34.94
#